data_AF-A0A7S2E7P5-F1
#
_entry.id   AF-A0A7S2E7P5-F1
#
_cell.length_a   1.000
_cell.length_b   1.000
_cell.length_c   1.000
_cell.angle_alpha   90.00
_cell.angle_beta   90.00
_cell.angle_gamma   90.00
#
_symmetry.space_group_name_H-M   'P 1'
#
loop_
_entity.id
_entity.type
_entity.pdbx_description
1 polymer ?
#
loop_
_entity_poly.entity_id
_entity_poly.type
_entity_poly.pdbx_seq_one_letter_code
_entity_poly.pdbx_strand_id
1 'polypeptide(L)'
;KMKVYHQVVLWAQILSIIVCIDAQSLFSATAPSTNCGYGTHLNNDTLACQCNNALCSTSEFNASKVHIAGLFDELGFDWGREIFDFTISLLNDHNNGWHDDILNDGTEIIATVADAGCDPGIAVPAYWDLKTSWGQPLHGVIGCRCSGASIAVSRIAGLEDIPVVSMSSSSAQLSDIIDFSSFFRLVGPDNSRGQVGALVTLLQSFGWDRVSVINTDTQYTKDLATAFGNTWTGDIAHIHTVSIRPDGTVEDTSVDQALDGVPVDDPRVNSRIIVLIAHHQHAYPILQRAQQRNFQPDTVWVGADAWTGQFFGSDTEWMPDIPGYIGVVPYRNNDSHLHDFLNRLQNHQKATQTTTPSISPASGSAAEDTTFPSLPSYAAETMVDSIVALTMAISSLNPGERADGKKIITALSQTNFTGVSGPVSFTPEGDRANPRYSVLNLPTRGKEWENVGFITPGAIGEGVNALDICWASIGCDQQEAPSDEYPVPPEKLQTWVIAVITTISLLVVALAAKYWRSHEKKKRLKTNISEMQKKMEAMKNIDTELLDLDKQVEEAKRRQASLILQRANLQEMPSTWSSSGETLVEVTPDDDQYWSVHNKLKETMSNAWMSKVWRVQNTSLWTYYSFHKDRLTMIDIDHNERHVWHGTSSLDPSIIYNDQQDGFMMQFSNMGFWGRGIYFANNSSYSDSYSYKPSENTQSDRPRSNKGEREMFLAKLLVGNEIFMNRDESNSRAQECARLTVPPTDANSGLKYNTVTGETGGSQVWIVYENGRAYPDYLIRYYKGKRDPKRTPFETREEAMRRTKRYSNNPKTKDVLPEFKSIIAAPAPKGVVTWEYYDNGWKPYGNTAQDALETAYQSFVGTSNTGNHKVQVLGGKNYNEWTYEVDLMTFVQTNIEHSAHTKRDVRRNTSL
;
A
#
# COMPACT_ATOMS: atom_id res chain seq x y z
N LYS A 1 -19.89 45.72 -38.92
CA LYS A 1 -19.92 44.30 -39.37
C LYS A 1 -21.29 43.73 -39.05
N MET A 2 -22.25 43.97 -39.94
CA MET A 2 -23.69 43.67 -39.77
C MET A 2 -24.13 42.81 -40.96
N LYS A 3 -23.40 41.70 -41.19
CA LYS A 3 -23.59 40.77 -42.31
C LYS A 3 -23.24 39.30 -41.98
N VAL A 4 -23.05 38.94 -40.71
CA VAL A 4 -22.77 37.55 -40.29
C VAL A 4 -23.89 36.96 -39.41
N TYR A 5 -24.82 37.78 -38.94
CA TYR A 5 -25.95 37.34 -38.11
C TYR A 5 -27.10 36.65 -38.88
N HIS A 6 -27.07 36.68 -40.22
CA HIS A 6 -28.12 36.09 -41.07
C HIS A 6 -27.74 34.73 -41.69
N GLN A 7 -26.55 34.18 -41.42
CA GLN A 7 -26.16 32.83 -41.87
C GLN A 7 -26.13 31.78 -40.76
N VAL A 8 -26.16 32.18 -39.48
CA VAL A 8 -26.16 31.23 -38.34
C VAL A 8 -27.58 30.75 -37.99
N VAL A 9 -28.62 31.52 -38.33
CA VAL A 9 -30.02 31.14 -38.06
C VAL A 9 -30.59 30.16 -39.09
N LEU A 10 -29.97 30.03 -40.27
CA LEU A 10 -30.43 29.12 -41.34
C LEU A 10 -29.88 27.68 -41.24
N TRP A 11 -28.80 27.47 -40.47
CA TRP A 11 -28.24 26.12 -40.24
C TRP A 11 -28.82 25.43 -38.98
N ALA A 12 -29.36 26.21 -38.03
CA ALA A 12 -30.00 25.67 -36.83
C ALA A 12 -31.42 25.11 -37.07
N GLN A 13 -32.03 25.35 -38.23
CA GLN A 13 -33.37 24.82 -38.59
C GLN A 13 -33.33 23.57 -39.49
N ILE A 14 -32.15 23.17 -39.99
CA ILE A 14 -32.00 21.99 -40.87
C ILE A 14 -31.52 20.75 -40.10
N LEU A 15 -30.90 20.91 -38.91
CA LEU A 15 -30.50 19.77 -38.07
C LEU A 15 -31.64 19.20 -37.19
N SER A 16 -32.77 19.90 -37.07
CA SER A 16 -33.93 19.42 -36.29
C SER A 16 -34.92 18.55 -37.08
N ILE A 17 -34.64 18.26 -38.37
CA ILE A 17 -35.55 17.51 -39.26
C ILE A 17 -34.97 16.14 -39.68
N ILE A 18 -33.73 15.80 -39.30
CA ILE A 18 -33.07 14.51 -39.66
C ILE A 18 -33.06 13.48 -38.50
N VAL A 19 -33.71 13.77 -37.36
CA VAL A 19 -33.79 12.84 -36.19
C VAL A 19 -35.21 12.29 -35.95
N CYS A 20 -36.12 12.40 -36.91
CA CYS A 20 -37.46 11.83 -36.79
C CYS A 20 -37.91 11.23 -38.13
N ILE A 21 -37.45 10.01 -38.42
CA ILE A 21 -38.14 8.92 -39.15
C ILE A 21 -37.23 7.68 -38.99
N ASP A 22 -37.64 6.79 -38.09
CA ASP A 22 -37.42 5.33 -38.04
C ASP A 22 -37.40 4.85 -36.59
N ALA A 23 -38.57 4.98 -35.95
CA ALA A 23 -38.89 4.33 -34.70
C ALA A 23 -40.30 3.76 -34.83
N GLN A 24 -40.42 2.59 -35.45
CA GLN A 24 -41.48 1.59 -35.22
C GLN A 24 -41.34 0.42 -36.19
N SER A 25 -40.57 -0.59 -35.77
CA SER A 25 -40.94 -2.02 -35.86
C SER A 25 -39.68 -2.88 -35.79
N LEU A 26 -39.35 -3.37 -34.60
CA LEU A 26 -38.74 -4.69 -34.39
C LEU A 26 -38.85 -5.01 -32.90
N PHE A 27 -39.96 -5.67 -32.56
CA PHE A 27 -40.13 -6.42 -31.33
C PHE A 27 -39.17 -7.62 -31.35
N SER A 28 -38.35 -7.78 -30.32
CA SER A 28 -38.33 -9.02 -29.52
C SER A 28 -37.57 -8.78 -28.22
N ALA A 29 -38.26 -8.94 -27.10
CA ALA A 29 -37.69 -8.99 -25.78
C ALA A 29 -36.62 -10.09 -25.70
N THR A 30 -35.39 -9.72 -25.35
CA THR A 30 -34.37 -10.65 -24.88
C THR A 30 -34.47 -10.76 -23.35
N ALA A 31 -34.53 -12.00 -22.88
CA ALA A 31 -34.84 -12.45 -21.53
C ALA A 31 -33.97 -11.87 -20.39
N PRO A 32 -34.46 -11.85 -19.14
CA PRO A 32 -33.63 -11.53 -17.98
C PRO A 32 -32.56 -12.61 -17.76
N SER A 33 -31.36 -12.17 -17.37
CA SER A 33 -30.22 -13.02 -17.02
C SER A 33 -30.58 -14.02 -15.91
N THR A 34 -30.54 -15.31 -16.23
CA THR A 34 -30.78 -16.43 -15.32
C THR A 34 -29.48 -16.87 -14.63
N ASN A 35 -28.93 -16.05 -13.72
CA ASN A 35 -27.87 -16.49 -12.81
C ASN A 35 -28.37 -16.37 -11.37
N CYS A 36 -28.71 -17.52 -10.77
CA CYS A 36 -28.94 -17.62 -9.34
C CYS A 36 -27.57 -17.74 -8.63
N GLY A 37 -27.37 -17.01 -7.52
CA GLY A 37 -26.14 -17.03 -6.74
C GLY A 37 -25.86 -18.38 -6.06
N TYR A 38 -24.64 -18.51 -5.52
CA TYR A 38 -24.12 -19.74 -4.90
C TYR A 38 -25.11 -20.35 -3.89
N GLY A 39 -25.54 -21.60 -4.13
CA GLY A 39 -26.48 -22.34 -3.27
C GLY A 39 -27.94 -22.37 -3.74
N THR A 40 -28.29 -21.73 -4.87
CA THR A 40 -29.66 -21.74 -5.42
C THR A 40 -29.70 -22.20 -6.89
N HIS A 41 -30.81 -22.80 -7.31
CA HIS A 41 -31.04 -23.24 -8.70
C HIS A 41 -32.36 -22.69 -9.23
N LEU A 42 -32.43 -22.47 -10.55
CA LEU A 42 -33.63 -21.94 -11.19
C LEU A 42 -34.72 -23.03 -11.27
N ASN A 43 -35.92 -22.74 -10.77
CA ASN A 43 -37.08 -23.62 -10.91
C ASN A 43 -37.68 -23.44 -12.32
N ASN A 44 -37.70 -24.52 -13.10
CA ASN A 44 -38.09 -24.49 -14.52
C ASN A 44 -39.58 -24.22 -14.77
N ASP A 45 -40.45 -24.33 -13.77
CA ASP A 45 -41.89 -24.07 -13.92
C ASP A 45 -42.28 -22.64 -13.53
N THR A 46 -41.47 -21.97 -12.70
CA THR A 46 -41.80 -20.64 -12.12
C THR A 46 -40.80 -19.54 -12.45
N LEU A 47 -39.63 -19.89 -13.04
CA LEU A 47 -38.52 -18.96 -13.33
C LEU A 47 -37.97 -18.23 -12.09
N ALA A 48 -38.22 -18.76 -10.89
CA ALA A 48 -37.69 -18.26 -9.61
C ALA A 48 -36.53 -19.14 -9.09
N CYS A 49 -35.55 -18.55 -8.41
CA CYS A 49 -34.45 -19.29 -7.76
C CYS A 49 -34.93 -20.00 -6.49
N GLN A 50 -34.63 -21.29 -6.32
CA GLN A 50 -34.96 -22.10 -5.13
C GLN A 50 -33.72 -22.83 -4.56
N CYS A 51 -33.67 -23.00 -3.23
CA CYS A 51 -32.57 -23.66 -2.51
C CYS A 51 -32.88 -25.16 -2.29
N ASN A 52 -31.91 -26.05 -2.52
CA ASN A 52 -32.03 -27.50 -2.31
C ASN A 52 -30.88 -28.01 -1.42
N ASN A 53 -31.07 -27.95 -0.09
CA ASN A 53 -30.59 -28.89 0.94
C ASN A 53 -30.52 -28.24 2.32
N ALA A 54 -30.53 -29.07 3.36
CA ALA A 54 -30.58 -28.74 4.79
C ALA A 54 -29.48 -27.83 5.36
N LEU A 55 -28.65 -27.19 4.51
CA LEU A 55 -27.78 -26.05 4.86
C LEU A 55 -28.52 -24.70 4.71
N CYS A 56 -29.66 -24.69 4.01
CA CYS A 56 -30.71 -23.67 4.14
C CYS A 56 -31.62 -23.97 5.36
N SER A 57 -31.08 -24.62 6.39
CA SER A 57 -31.60 -24.52 7.74
C SER A 57 -31.18 -23.16 8.24
N THR A 58 -32.12 -22.21 8.26
CA THR A 58 -32.00 -20.86 8.78
C THR A 58 -31.12 -20.79 10.05
N SER A 59 -29.82 -20.52 9.92
CA SER A 59 -29.32 -19.38 10.67
C SER A 59 -29.87 -18.20 9.88
N GLU A 60 -30.97 -17.65 10.36
CA GLU A 60 -31.47 -16.38 9.83
C GLU A 60 -30.26 -15.44 9.76
N PHE A 61 -29.93 -14.94 8.57
CA PHE A 61 -29.07 -13.76 8.45
C PHE A 61 -29.72 -12.73 9.35
N ASN A 62 -29.13 -12.51 10.52
CA ASN A 62 -29.74 -11.65 11.49
C ASN A 62 -29.42 -10.24 11.04
N ALA A 63 -30.31 -9.68 10.22
CA ALA A 63 -30.14 -8.37 9.61
C ALA A 63 -30.06 -7.24 10.67
N SER A 64 -30.38 -7.55 11.94
CA SER A 64 -30.17 -6.68 13.09
C SER A 64 -28.75 -6.76 13.70
N LYS A 65 -27.82 -7.52 13.12
CA LYS A 65 -26.44 -7.65 13.61
C LYS A 65 -25.43 -7.21 12.54
N VAL A 66 -24.63 -6.20 12.85
CA VAL A 66 -23.63 -5.61 11.95
C VAL A 66 -22.24 -5.92 12.48
N HIS A 67 -21.36 -6.46 11.64
CA HIS A 67 -20.02 -6.87 12.05
C HIS A 67 -18.97 -5.87 11.57
N ILE A 68 -18.32 -5.17 12.51
CA ILE A 68 -17.26 -4.21 12.23
C ILE A 68 -15.96 -4.70 12.87
N ALA A 69 -14.89 -4.77 12.10
CA ALA A 69 -13.58 -5.16 12.62
C ALA A 69 -12.71 -3.93 12.93
N GLY A 70 -11.96 -3.98 14.04
CA GLY A 70 -10.83 -3.08 14.27
C GLY A 70 -9.53 -3.76 13.85
N LEU A 71 -8.70 -3.09 13.06
CA LEU A 71 -7.41 -3.63 12.62
C LEU A 71 -6.33 -2.57 12.77
N PHE A 72 -5.64 -2.57 13.90
CA PHE A 72 -4.61 -1.58 14.24
C PHE A 72 -3.57 -2.19 15.19
N ASP A 73 -2.41 -1.53 15.32
CA ASP A 73 -1.28 -2.00 16.12
C ASP A 73 -1.61 -1.94 17.62
N GLU A 74 -1.86 -3.08 18.26
CA GLU A 74 -2.26 -3.12 19.68
C GLU A 74 -1.12 -2.82 20.64
N LEU A 75 0.14 -3.02 20.23
CA LEU A 75 1.31 -2.79 21.06
C LEU A 75 1.76 -1.32 20.99
N GLY A 76 1.62 -0.69 19.82
CA GLY A 76 1.89 0.73 19.61
C GLY A 76 0.72 1.65 19.98
N PHE A 77 -0.52 1.14 20.02
CA PHE A 77 -1.75 1.85 20.45
C PHE A 77 -2.38 1.17 21.67
N ASP A 78 -1.74 1.29 22.82
CA ASP A 78 -2.27 0.79 24.09
C ASP A 78 -3.67 1.30 24.46
N TRP A 79 -4.03 2.50 23.99
CA TRP A 79 -5.38 3.10 24.12
C TRP A 79 -6.35 2.75 22.98
N GLY A 80 -5.88 2.18 21.87
CA GLY A 80 -6.67 2.01 20.64
C GLY A 80 -7.88 1.11 20.84
N ARG A 81 -7.70 -0.02 21.51
CA ARG A 81 -8.77 -0.99 21.80
C ARG A 81 -9.83 -0.39 22.72
N GLU A 82 -9.43 0.34 23.76
CA GLU A 82 -10.38 0.97 24.69
C GLU A 82 -11.27 1.99 23.99
N ILE A 83 -10.68 2.89 23.18
CA ILE A 83 -11.46 3.90 22.44
C ILE A 83 -12.39 3.23 21.43
N PHE A 84 -11.93 2.19 20.73
CA PHE A 84 -12.74 1.44 19.80
C PHE A 84 -13.93 0.77 20.50
N ASP A 85 -13.68 -0.03 21.53
CA ASP A 85 -14.71 -0.78 22.27
C ASP A 85 -15.70 0.17 22.96
N PHE A 86 -15.21 1.26 23.55
CA PHE A 86 -16.05 2.27 24.17
C PHE A 86 -16.97 2.96 23.16
N THR A 87 -16.45 3.34 21.98
CA THR A 87 -17.26 3.98 20.93
C THR A 87 -18.36 3.04 20.43
N ILE A 88 -18.04 1.76 20.23
CA ILE A 88 -19.02 0.73 19.85
C ILE A 88 -20.08 0.58 20.96
N SER A 89 -19.67 0.59 22.23
CA SER A 89 -20.60 0.50 23.36
C SER A 89 -21.57 1.68 23.43
N LEU A 90 -21.11 2.89 23.09
CA LEU A 90 -21.96 4.07 23.02
C LEU A 90 -22.98 3.96 21.88
N LEU A 91 -22.56 3.52 20.69
CA LEU A 91 -23.48 3.38 19.54
C LEU A 91 -24.55 2.30 19.78
N ASN A 92 -24.20 1.22 20.48
CA ASN A 92 -25.14 0.15 20.82
C ASN A 92 -26.11 0.51 21.97
N ASP A 93 -25.80 1.53 22.79
CA ASP A 93 -26.70 2.00 23.84
C ASP A 93 -27.57 3.16 23.35
N HIS A 94 -28.73 2.82 22.79
CA HIS A 94 -29.67 3.77 22.18
C HIS A 94 -30.41 4.70 23.17
N ASN A 95 -30.00 4.76 24.45
CA ASN A 95 -30.62 5.62 25.46
C ASN A 95 -29.60 6.48 26.22
N ASN A 96 -28.40 6.65 25.67
CA ASN A 96 -27.34 7.41 26.34
C ASN A 96 -27.29 8.89 25.90
N GLY A 97 -28.05 9.28 24.87
CA GLY A 97 -28.10 10.65 24.34
C GLY A 97 -26.93 11.01 23.43
N TRP A 98 -26.13 10.03 22.97
CA TRP A 98 -24.98 10.21 22.08
C TRP A 98 -25.19 9.37 20.82
N HIS A 99 -25.57 10.03 19.73
CA HIS A 99 -25.84 9.39 18.44
C HIS A 99 -26.91 8.27 18.50
N ASP A 100 -27.89 8.38 19.41
CA ASP A 100 -29.01 7.44 19.55
C ASP A 100 -29.85 7.28 18.26
N ASP A 101 -29.75 8.24 17.33
CA ASP A 101 -30.44 8.23 16.03
C ASP A 101 -29.78 7.33 14.98
N ILE A 102 -28.49 6.95 15.14
CA ILE A 102 -27.74 6.20 14.14
C ILE A 102 -28.16 4.74 14.07
N LEU A 103 -28.61 4.07 15.15
CA LEU A 103 -28.99 2.65 15.12
C LEU A 103 -30.41 2.41 15.66
N ASN A 104 -31.34 3.29 15.28
CA ASN A 104 -32.70 3.32 15.83
C ASN A 104 -33.64 2.18 15.36
N ASP A 105 -33.16 1.28 14.50
CA ASP A 105 -33.91 0.16 13.95
C ASP A 105 -33.73 -1.16 14.73
N GLY A 106 -33.06 -1.10 15.89
CA GLY A 106 -32.76 -2.25 16.75
C GLY A 106 -31.53 -3.04 16.30
N THR A 107 -30.66 -2.42 15.49
CA THR A 107 -29.39 -3.00 15.06
C THR A 107 -28.34 -2.93 16.15
N GLU A 108 -27.64 -4.04 16.35
CA GLU A 108 -26.51 -4.18 17.26
C GLU A 108 -25.20 -4.35 16.46
N ILE A 109 -24.19 -3.55 16.79
CA ILE A 109 -22.83 -3.75 16.27
C ILE A 109 -22.13 -4.83 17.09
N ILE A 110 -21.60 -5.83 16.40
CA ILE A 110 -20.67 -6.81 16.97
C ILE A 110 -19.29 -6.47 16.42
N ALA A 111 -18.34 -6.23 17.32
CA ALA A 111 -17.01 -5.81 16.93
C ALA A 111 -15.92 -6.72 17.48
N THR A 112 -14.82 -6.83 16.75
CA THR A 112 -13.62 -7.57 17.17
C THR A 112 -12.41 -6.85 16.62
N VAL A 113 -11.38 -6.75 17.44
CA VAL A 113 -10.12 -6.09 17.10
C VAL A 113 -9.03 -7.13 16.98
N ALA A 114 -8.21 -7.03 15.94
CA ALA A 114 -6.99 -7.80 15.78
C ALA A 114 -5.78 -6.89 15.57
N ASP A 115 -4.60 -7.39 15.96
CA ASP A 115 -3.35 -6.68 15.84
C ASP A 115 -2.85 -6.66 14.38
N ALA A 116 -2.67 -5.45 13.85
CA ALA A 116 -2.09 -5.25 12.52
C ALA A 116 -0.54 -5.19 12.53
N GLY A 117 0.08 -5.05 13.70
CA GLY A 117 1.54 -4.97 13.89
C GLY A 117 2.25 -3.85 13.12
N CYS A 118 1.49 -2.88 12.59
CA CYS A 118 1.98 -1.86 11.64
C CYS A 118 2.69 -2.47 10.40
N ASP A 119 2.46 -3.75 10.11
CA ASP A 119 3.22 -4.54 9.13
C ASP A 119 2.28 -5.31 8.19
N PRO A 120 2.48 -5.27 6.86
CA PRO A 120 1.66 -6.01 5.92
C PRO A 120 1.57 -7.52 6.19
N GLY A 121 2.67 -8.15 6.63
CA GLY A 121 2.75 -9.58 6.88
C GLY A 121 1.98 -10.03 8.12
N ILE A 122 1.67 -9.11 9.03
CA ILE A 122 0.82 -9.34 10.21
C ILE A 122 -0.63 -8.93 9.90
N ALA A 123 -0.83 -7.76 9.29
CA ALA A 123 -2.14 -7.19 9.04
C ALA A 123 -3.01 -8.03 8.09
N VAL A 124 -2.43 -8.63 7.05
CA VAL A 124 -3.19 -9.46 6.09
C VAL A 124 -3.75 -10.73 6.74
N PRO A 125 -2.96 -11.57 7.45
CA PRO A 125 -3.50 -12.68 8.21
C PRO A 125 -4.57 -12.26 9.23
N ALA A 126 -4.32 -11.18 9.98
CA ALA A 126 -5.27 -10.68 10.98
C ALA A 126 -6.61 -10.25 10.35
N TYR A 127 -6.60 -9.63 9.16
CA TYR A 127 -7.81 -9.34 8.39
C TYR A 127 -8.60 -10.62 8.04
N TRP A 128 -7.92 -11.68 7.59
CA TRP A 128 -8.57 -12.96 7.25
C TRP A 128 -9.18 -13.64 8.48
N ASP A 129 -8.49 -13.59 9.62
CA ASP A 129 -9.00 -14.11 10.89
C ASP A 129 -10.27 -13.37 11.32
N LEU A 130 -10.24 -12.02 11.27
CA LEU A 130 -11.40 -11.20 11.59
C LEU A 130 -12.59 -11.51 10.68
N LYS A 131 -12.36 -11.57 9.37
CA LYS A 131 -13.40 -11.85 8.38
C LYS A 131 -14.05 -13.22 8.59
N THR A 132 -13.29 -14.22 9.03
CA THR A 132 -13.77 -15.60 9.17
C THR A 132 -14.32 -15.92 10.56
N SER A 133 -14.06 -15.07 11.55
CA SER A 133 -14.34 -15.30 12.98
C SER A 133 -15.82 -15.48 13.35
N TRP A 134 -16.75 -14.83 12.64
CA TRP A 134 -18.17 -14.79 13.05
C TRP A 134 -19.11 -15.69 12.23
N GLY A 135 -18.63 -16.34 11.17
CA GLY A 135 -19.50 -17.11 10.26
C GLY A 135 -20.62 -16.28 9.61
N GLN A 136 -20.46 -14.96 9.57
CA GLN A 136 -21.37 -13.97 9.01
C GLN A 136 -20.54 -12.91 8.27
N PRO A 137 -21.13 -12.17 7.31
CA PRO A 137 -20.40 -11.16 6.53
C PRO A 137 -19.75 -10.08 7.41
N LEU A 138 -18.48 -9.77 7.14
CA LEU A 138 -17.81 -8.58 7.65
C LEU A 138 -18.31 -7.36 6.87
N HIS A 139 -18.83 -6.36 7.57
CA HIS A 139 -19.48 -5.20 6.94
C HIS A 139 -18.51 -4.02 6.74
N GLY A 140 -17.40 -3.99 7.46
CA GLY A 140 -16.35 -2.99 7.26
C GLY A 140 -15.24 -3.09 8.29
N VAL A 141 -14.12 -2.44 8.00
CA VAL A 141 -12.91 -2.45 8.83
C VAL A 141 -12.56 -1.02 9.22
N ILE A 142 -12.29 -0.80 10.51
CA ILE A 142 -11.65 0.41 11.02
C ILE A 142 -10.15 0.11 11.14
N GLY A 143 -9.36 0.55 10.17
CA GLY A 143 -7.97 0.13 10.02
C GLY A 143 -7.37 0.56 8.69
N CYS A 144 -6.07 0.40 8.45
CA CYS A 144 -5.03 0.22 9.47
C CYS A 144 -4.48 1.60 9.89
N ARG A 145 -3.68 1.63 10.97
CA ARG A 145 -2.94 2.83 11.36
C ARG A 145 -1.88 3.17 10.32
N CYS A 146 -0.98 2.23 10.06
CA CYS A 146 0.18 2.43 9.22
C CYS A 146 -0.14 2.27 7.74
N SER A 147 0.31 3.22 6.92
CA SER A 147 0.02 3.24 5.49
C SER A 147 0.42 1.94 4.77
N GLY A 148 1.53 1.31 5.15
CA GLY A 148 1.96 0.03 4.57
C GLY A 148 0.96 -1.11 4.82
N ALA A 149 0.48 -1.25 6.06
CA ALA A 149 -0.54 -2.23 6.41
C ALA A 149 -1.88 -1.92 5.72
N SER A 150 -2.28 -0.64 5.68
CA SER A 150 -3.50 -0.20 4.99
C SER A 150 -3.46 -0.50 3.50
N ILE A 151 -2.33 -0.28 2.83
CA ILE A 151 -2.15 -0.61 1.41
C ILE A 151 -2.40 -2.10 1.16
N ALA A 152 -1.80 -2.97 1.97
CA ALA A 152 -1.93 -4.41 1.80
C ALA A 152 -3.36 -4.91 2.07
N VAL A 153 -3.97 -4.48 3.17
CA VAL A 153 -5.33 -4.88 3.57
C VAL A 153 -6.37 -4.35 2.59
N SER A 154 -6.27 -3.08 2.18
CA SER A 154 -7.28 -2.44 1.33
C SER A 154 -7.32 -3.02 -0.08
N ARG A 155 -6.20 -3.50 -0.61
CA ARG A 155 -6.17 -4.24 -1.88
C ARG A 155 -6.99 -5.52 -1.82
N ILE A 156 -6.94 -6.23 -0.70
CA ILE A 156 -7.66 -7.49 -0.53
C ILE A 156 -9.14 -7.21 -0.21
N ALA A 157 -9.40 -6.28 0.72
CA ALA A 157 -10.76 -5.89 1.09
C ALA A 157 -11.55 -5.32 -0.10
N GLY A 158 -10.88 -4.57 -0.99
CA GLY A 158 -11.49 -4.02 -2.20
C GLY A 158 -11.94 -5.07 -3.22
N LEU A 159 -11.31 -6.24 -3.28
CA LEU A 159 -11.76 -7.35 -4.14
C LEU A 159 -13.11 -7.91 -3.70
N GLU A 160 -13.48 -7.68 -2.45
CA GLU A 160 -14.71 -8.19 -1.82
C GLU A 160 -15.69 -7.07 -1.48
N ASP A 161 -15.41 -5.86 -1.98
CA ASP A 161 -16.19 -4.65 -1.71
C ASP A 161 -16.35 -4.33 -0.21
N ILE A 162 -15.41 -4.77 0.64
CA ILE A 162 -15.44 -4.48 2.08
C ILE A 162 -14.80 -3.11 2.31
N PRO A 163 -15.54 -2.12 2.86
CA PRO A 163 -14.99 -0.79 3.11
C PRO A 163 -13.97 -0.83 4.24
N VAL A 164 -12.85 -0.14 4.03
CA VAL A 164 -11.77 0.04 5.02
C VAL A 164 -11.67 1.53 5.33
N VAL A 165 -11.94 1.93 6.58
CA VAL A 165 -11.88 3.32 7.03
C VAL A 165 -10.68 3.51 7.96
N SER A 166 -9.62 4.14 7.44
CA SER A 166 -8.41 4.41 8.20
C SER A 166 -8.49 5.71 9.00
N MET A 167 -7.99 5.64 10.23
CA MET A 167 -7.89 6.73 11.17
C MET A 167 -6.55 7.46 11.09
N SER A 168 -5.54 6.95 10.37
CA SER A 168 -4.21 7.61 10.36
C SER A 168 -3.30 7.31 9.16
N SER A 169 -3.71 6.48 8.20
CA SER A 169 -2.89 6.23 7.01
C SER A 169 -2.93 7.39 6.02
N SER A 170 -1.86 8.18 5.99
CA SER A 170 -1.74 9.43 5.23
C SER A 170 -1.12 9.29 3.84
N SER A 171 -0.59 8.11 3.47
CA SER A 171 0.09 7.94 2.17
C SER A 171 -0.76 8.40 0.99
N ALA A 172 -0.18 9.21 0.10
CA ALA A 172 -0.88 9.69 -1.11
C ALA A 172 -1.28 8.55 -2.07
N GLN A 173 -0.60 7.38 -2.00
CA GLN A 173 -0.94 6.22 -2.84
C GLN A 173 -2.35 5.71 -2.57
N LEU A 174 -2.83 5.81 -1.32
CA LEU A 174 -4.16 5.34 -0.92
C LEU A 174 -5.31 6.18 -1.51
N SER A 175 -5.01 7.30 -2.17
CA SER A 175 -5.99 8.08 -2.94
C SER A 175 -6.23 7.51 -4.35
N ASP A 176 -5.51 6.47 -4.76
CA ASP A 176 -5.73 5.82 -6.06
C ASP A 176 -6.96 4.92 -6.01
N ILE A 177 -8.08 5.42 -6.51
CA ILE A 177 -9.36 4.71 -6.53
C ILE A 177 -9.36 3.44 -7.38
N ILE A 178 -8.38 3.24 -8.26
CA ILE A 178 -8.26 2.02 -9.07
C ILE A 178 -7.75 0.89 -8.17
N ASP A 179 -6.69 1.16 -7.42
CA ASP A 179 -6.07 0.19 -6.53
C ASP A 179 -6.81 0.05 -5.18
N PHE A 180 -7.49 1.11 -4.73
CA PHE A 180 -8.07 1.23 -3.39
C PHE A 180 -9.54 1.68 -3.39
N SER A 181 -10.36 1.08 -4.25
CA SER A 181 -11.77 1.45 -4.48
C SER A 181 -12.70 1.38 -3.25
N SER A 182 -12.35 0.61 -2.21
CA SER A 182 -13.11 0.51 -0.96
C SER A 182 -12.45 1.22 0.23
N PHE A 183 -11.38 1.97 -0.01
CA PHE A 183 -10.63 2.65 1.05
C PHE A 183 -11.16 4.06 1.32
N PHE A 184 -11.27 4.38 2.60
CA PHE A 184 -11.62 5.70 3.11
C PHE A 184 -10.67 6.08 4.23
N ARG A 185 -10.50 7.38 4.49
CA ARG A 185 -9.73 7.85 5.64
C ARG A 185 -10.19 9.18 6.19
N LEU A 186 -9.97 9.38 7.49
CA LEU A 186 -10.26 10.64 8.19
C LEU A 186 -9.04 11.54 8.45
N VAL A 187 -7.90 11.17 7.88
CA VAL A 187 -6.73 12.05 7.76
C VAL A 187 -6.55 12.52 6.32
N GLY A 188 -5.93 13.69 6.14
CA GLY A 188 -5.62 14.21 4.81
C GLY A 188 -4.43 13.46 4.17
N PRO A 189 -4.36 13.39 2.82
CA PRO A 189 -3.23 12.81 2.11
C PRO A 189 -1.91 13.58 2.33
N ASP A 190 -0.79 12.87 2.20
CA ASP A 190 0.58 13.40 2.17
C ASP A 190 0.92 14.10 0.84
N ASN A 191 0.01 14.90 0.31
CA ASN A 191 0.18 15.66 -0.93
C ASN A 191 -0.40 17.08 -0.80
N SER A 192 -0.45 17.82 -1.92
CA SER A 192 -0.92 19.21 -1.97
C SER A 192 -2.36 19.42 -1.48
N ARG A 193 -3.18 18.37 -1.42
CA ARG A 193 -4.57 18.42 -0.89
C ARG A 193 -4.65 18.21 0.62
N GLY A 194 -3.58 17.78 1.26
CA GLY A 194 -3.50 17.52 2.70
C GLY A 194 -2.25 18.12 3.31
N GLN A 195 -1.37 17.30 3.89
CA GLN A 195 -0.29 17.75 4.77
C GLN A 195 0.70 18.68 4.08
N VAL A 196 1.11 18.37 2.84
CA VAL A 196 2.02 19.25 2.10
C VAL A 196 1.35 20.59 1.78
N GLY A 197 0.08 20.56 1.37
CA GLY A 197 -0.68 21.78 1.14
C GLY A 197 -0.80 22.62 2.41
N ALA A 198 -0.96 21.98 3.56
CA ALA A 198 -0.96 22.64 4.86
C ALA A 198 0.40 23.30 5.15
N LEU A 199 1.51 22.58 5.05
CA LEU A 199 2.86 23.14 5.22
C LEU A 199 3.11 24.35 4.29
N VAL A 200 2.80 24.23 3.01
CA VAL A 200 2.95 25.33 2.03
C VAL A 200 2.08 26.53 2.41
N THR A 201 0.83 26.30 2.81
CA THR A 201 -0.09 27.36 3.23
C THR A 201 0.40 28.07 4.49
N LEU A 202 0.94 27.33 5.46
CA LEU A 202 1.54 27.90 6.68
C LEU A 202 2.71 28.83 6.34
N LEU A 203 3.66 28.36 5.54
CA LEU A 203 4.82 29.14 5.15
C LEU A 203 4.42 30.42 4.39
N GLN A 204 3.50 30.29 3.43
CA GLN A 204 2.99 31.43 2.66
C GLN A 204 2.16 32.41 3.51
N SER A 205 1.50 31.94 4.57
CA SER A 205 0.73 32.81 5.48
C SER A 205 1.62 33.82 6.22
N PHE A 206 2.89 33.48 6.45
CA PHE A 206 3.88 34.39 7.02
C PHE A 206 4.64 35.21 5.98
N GLY A 207 4.31 35.07 4.70
CA GLY A 207 4.99 35.76 3.61
C GLY A 207 6.40 35.25 3.33
N TRP A 208 6.77 34.09 3.86
CA TRP A 208 8.06 33.46 3.55
C TRP A 208 8.06 32.94 2.12
N ASP A 209 9.12 33.25 1.39
CA ASP A 209 9.32 32.82 0.01
C ASP A 209 10.52 31.90 -0.17
N ARG A 210 11.41 31.81 0.82
CA ARG A 210 12.62 30.99 0.77
C ARG A 210 12.72 30.05 1.96
N VAL A 211 12.94 28.76 1.70
CA VAL A 211 13.10 27.73 2.75
C VAL A 211 14.29 26.80 2.49
N SER A 212 14.76 26.14 3.54
CA SER A 212 15.66 24.98 3.45
C SER A 212 14.89 23.72 3.87
N VAL A 213 15.15 22.59 3.22
CA VAL A 213 14.44 21.31 3.47
C VAL A 213 15.44 20.27 3.96
N ILE A 214 15.19 19.69 5.14
CA ILE A 214 15.94 18.54 5.64
C ILE A 214 14.97 17.38 5.81
N ASN A 215 15.22 16.28 5.11
CA ASN A 215 14.39 15.07 5.20
C ASN A 215 15.23 13.85 5.58
N THR A 216 14.63 12.80 6.14
CA THR A 216 15.35 11.54 6.38
C THR A 216 15.26 10.57 5.19
N ASP A 217 16.15 9.59 5.12
CA ASP A 217 16.17 8.56 4.08
C ASP A 217 15.16 7.42 4.34
N THR A 218 13.93 7.74 4.75
CA THR A 218 12.81 6.78 4.75
C THR A 218 11.90 7.04 3.56
N GLN A 219 11.13 6.03 3.15
CA GLN A 219 10.23 6.15 2.00
C GLN A 219 9.20 7.26 2.22
N TYR A 220 8.53 7.27 3.39
CA TYR A 220 7.55 8.28 3.77
C TYR A 220 8.13 9.70 3.71
N THR A 221 9.31 9.94 4.30
CA THR A 221 9.89 11.29 4.33
C THR A 221 10.40 11.76 2.97
N LYS A 222 10.89 10.84 2.12
CA LYS A 222 11.27 11.15 0.73
C LYS A 222 10.07 11.50 -0.14
N ASP A 223 8.98 10.75 -0.01
CA ASP A 223 7.76 11.02 -0.76
C ASP A 223 7.14 12.36 -0.35
N LEU A 224 7.07 12.65 0.95
CA LEU A 224 6.57 13.92 1.47
C LEU A 224 7.47 15.11 1.07
N ALA A 225 8.79 14.96 1.12
CA ALA A 225 9.73 15.99 0.67
C ALA A 225 9.64 16.25 -0.84
N THR A 226 9.46 15.19 -1.64
CA THR A 226 9.24 15.31 -3.09
C THR A 226 7.93 16.03 -3.38
N ALA A 227 6.85 15.66 -2.69
CA ALA A 227 5.56 16.32 -2.83
C ALA A 227 5.62 17.80 -2.40
N PHE A 228 6.34 18.10 -1.31
CA PHE A 228 6.63 19.48 -0.88
C PHE A 228 7.37 20.27 -1.97
N GLY A 229 8.48 19.75 -2.48
CA GLY A 229 9.26 20.41 -3.52
C GLY A 229 8.47 20.66 -4.81
N ASN A 230 7.54 19.76 -5.17
CA ASN A 230 6.66 19.93 -6.32
C ASN A 230 5.54 20.95 -6.09
N THR A 231 5.12 21.16 -4.84
CA THR A 231 4.01 22.06 -4.48
C THR A 231 4.50 23.47 -4.11
N TRP A 232 5.71 23.58 -3.58
CA TRP A 232 6.31 24.85 -3.16
C TRP A 232 6.62 25.73 -4.37
N THR A 233 6.11 26.96 -4.35
CA THR A 233 6.33 27.94 -5.43
C THR A 233 7.45 28.94 -5.14
N GLY A 234 7.96 28.92 -3.90
CA GLY A 234 9.07 29.77 -3.49
C GLY A 234 10.44 29.17 -3.84
N ASP A 235 11.49 29.79 -3.33
CA ASP A 235 12.87 29.33 -3.46
C ASP A 235 13.18 28.23 -2.41
N ILE A 236 13.91 27.19 -2.85
CA ILE A 236 14.46 26.17 -1.95
C ILE A 236 15.96 26.40 -1.92
N ALA A 237 16.42 27.08 -0.87
CA ALA A 237 17.81 27.48 -0.74
C ALA A 237 18.74 26.28 -0.53
N HIS A 238 18.27 25.28 0.22
CA HIS A 238 19.01 24.05 0.46
C HIS A 238 18.06 22.86 0.59
N ILE A 239 18.49 21.69 0.10
CA ILE A 239 17.81 20.42 0.36
C ILE A 239 18.85 19.36 0.71
N HIS A 240 18.63 18.64 1.82
CA HIS A 240 19.48 17.53 2.23
C HIS A 240 18.65 16.35 2.73
N THR A 241 19.04 15.15 2.31
CA THR A 241 18.48 13.90 2.83
C THR A 241 19.47 13.27 3.81
N VAL A 242 19.07 13.18 5.08
CA VAL A 242 19.84 12.55 6.16
C VAL A 242 19.76 11.04 6.05
N SER A 243 20.91 10.39 5.90
CA SER A 243 21.05 8.94 5.82
C SER A 243 20.58 8.25 7.11
N ILE A 244 19.86 7.13 6.95
CA ILE A 244 19.46 6.24 8.03
C ILE A 244 20.30 4.97 7.99
N ARG A 245 20.87 4.58 9.12
CA ARG A 245 21.67 3.37 9.29
C ARG A 245 20.78 2.12 9.25
N PRO A 246 21.33 0.92 8.98
CA PRO A 246 20.55 -0.33 8.99
C PRO A 246 19.86 -0.66 10.33
N ASP A 247 20.33 -0.07 11.44
CA ASP A 247 19.72 -0.21 12.77
C ASP A 247 18.58 0.79 13.03
N GLY A 248 18.23 1.63 12.05
CA GLY A 248 17.17 2.63 12.14
C GLY A 248 17.62 3.96 12.75
N THR A 249 18.90 4.14 13.10
CA THR A 249 19.41 5.41 13.66
C THR A 249 19.89 6.37 12.57
N VAL A 250 19.92 7.68 12.85
CA VAL A 250 20.47 8.68 11.92
C VAL A 250 22.00 8.58 11.84
N GLU A 251 22.57 8.80 10.66
CA GLU A 251 24.02 8.85 10.48
C GLU A 251 24.56 10.23 10.84
N ASP A 252 25.35 10.34 11.92
CA ASP A 252 25.84 11.61 12.47
C ASP A 252 26.58 12.49 11.44
N THR A 253 27.38 11.87 10.57
CA THR A 253 28.10 12.55 9.48
C THR A 253 27.14 13.16 8.46
N SER A 254 26.02 12.51 8.17
CA SER A 254 25.00 13.03 7.26
C SER A 254 24.19 14.14 7.91
N VAL A 255 23.90 14.04 9.21
CA VAL A 255 23.32 15.14 9.99
C VAL A 255 24.26 16.36 9.96
N ASP A 256 25.55 16.14 10.15
CA ASP A 256 26.54 17.22 10.12
C ASP A 256 26.60 17.91 8.75
N GLN A 257 26.54 17.14 7.66
CA GLN A 257 26.46 17.67 6.30
C GLN A 257 25.19 18.46 6.04
N ALA A 258 24.04 18.00 6.56
CA ALA A 258 22.77 18.71 6.44
C ALA A 258 22.83 20.07 7.13
N LEU A 259 23.41 20.13 8.33
CA LEU A 259 23.57 21.38 9.08
C LEU A 259 24.62 22.30 8.43
N ASP A 260 25.72 21.75 7.93
CA ASP A 260 26.77 22.53 7.23
C ASP A 260 26.27 23.14 5.91
N GLY A 261 25.30 22.50 5.27
CA GLY A 261 24.66 22.98 4.04
C GLY A 261 23.76 24.21 4.23
N VAL A 262 23.49 24.60 5.47
CA VAL A 262 22.64 25.74 5.84
C VAL A 262 23.46 26.81 6.59
N PRO A 263 24.51 27.43 6.00
CA PRO A 263 25.34 28.45 6.67
C PRO A 263 24.70 29.86 6.74
N VAL A 264 24.97 30.63 7.81
CA VAL A 264 24.43 32.00 8.03
C VAL A 264 25.06 33.05 7.10
N ASP A 265 26.32 32.83 6.72
CA ASP A 265 27.25 33.90 6.33
C ASP A 265 26.88 34.62 5.03
N ASP A 266 25.98 34.05 4.23
CA ASP A 266 25.43 34.67 3.03
C ASP A 266 23.90 34.48 2.96
N PRO A 267 23.11 35.47 3.42
CA PRO A 267 21.64 35.40 3.37
C PRO A 267 21.07 35.42 1.94
N ARG A 268 21.90 35.62 0.91
CA ARG A 268 21.48 35.51 -0.49
C ARG A 268 21.35 34.06 -0.96
N VAL A 269 21.90 33.10 -0.22
CA VAL A 269 21.96 31.67 -0.63
C VAL A 269 21.34 30.73 0.39
N ASN A 270 20.82 31.22 1.52
CA ASN A 270 20.30 30.36 2.58
C ASN A 270 19.04 30.93 3.24
N SER A 271 18.25 30.06 3.87
CA SER A 271 17.01 30.40 4.59
C SER A 271 17.16 30.23 6.10
N ARG A 272 16.50 31.12 6.83
CA ARG A 272 16.22 31.01 8.27
C ARG A 272 15.15 29.98 8.60
N ILE A 273 14.35 29.59 7.61
CA ILE A 273 13.25 28.64 7.76
C ILE A 273 13.70 27.27 7.30
N ILE A 274 13.70 26.29 8.21
CA ILE A 274 14.03 24.89 7.90
C ILE A 274 12.79 24.02 8.04
N VAL A 275 12.32 23.46 6.93
CA VAL A 275 11.28 22.43 6.91
C VAL A 275 11.94 21.08 7.21
N LEU A 276 11.67 20.54 8.40
CA LEU A 276 12.20 19.26 8.87
C LEU A 276 11.17 18.14 8.67
N ILE A 277 11.43 17.28 7.69
CA ILE A 277 10.59 16.15 7.32
C ILE A 277 11.24 14.85 7.83
N ALA A 278 10.93 14.50 9.07
CA ALA A 278 11.52 13.36 9.77
C ALA A 278 10.48 12.63 10.61
N HIS A 279 10.65 11.32 10.79
CA HIS A 279 9.98 10.62 11.88
C HIS A 279 10.54 11.08 13.22
N HIS A 280 9.74 10.98 14.28
CA HIS A 280 10.17 11.44 15.60
C HIS A 280 11.50 10.88 16.09
N GLN A 281 11.76 9.57 15.89
CA GLN A 281 12.99 8.94 16.33
C GLN A 281 14.24 9.49 15.61
N HIS A 282 14.06 10.18 14.47
CA HIS A 282 15.13 10.81 13.70
C HIS A 282 15.20 12.32 13.92
N ALA A 283 14.05 12.99 14.12
CA ALA A 283 14.00 14.42 14.38
C ALA A 283 14.77 14.78 15.66
N TYR A 284 14.57 14.02 16.74
CA TYR A 284 15.28 14.23 18.01
C TYR A 284 16.80 14.26 17.86
N PRO A 285 17.49 13.23 17.32
CA PRO A 285 18.94 13.26 17.21
C PRO A 285 19.45 14.33 16.23
N ILE A 286 18.70 14.69 15.18
CA ILE A 286 19.05 15.80 14.27
C ILE A 286 19.07 17.13 15.04
N LEU A 287 18.00 17.40 15.78
CA LEU A 287 17.85 18.58 16.62
C LEU A 287 18.94 18.58 17.71
N GLN A 288 19.13 17.46 18.42
CA GLN A 288 20.16 17.34 19.45
C GLN A 288 21.55 17.64 18.89
N ARG A 289 21.86 17.16 17.69
CA ARG A 289 23.11 17.46 17.01
C ARG A 289 23.24 18.94 16.64
N ALA A 290 22.17 19.57 16.17
CA ALA A 290 22.14 21.02 15.92
C ALA A 290 22.45 21.81 17.20
N GLN A 291 21.82 21.46 18.33
CA GLN A 291 22.12 22.08 19.62
C GLN A 291 23.58 21.91 20.04
N GLN A 292 24.13 20.68 19.97
CA GLN A 292 25.53 20.38 20.33
C GLN A 292 26.54 21.20 19.51
N ARG A 293 26.17 21.59 18.29
CA ARG A 293 27.01 22.36 17.38
C ARG A 293 26.83 23.86 17.52
N ASN A 294 26.04 24.32 18.50
CA ASN A 294 25.59 25.71 18.61
C ASN A 294 25.01 26.21 17.28
N PHE A 295 24.15 25.39 16.67
CA PHE A 295 23.44 25.78 15.47
C PHE A 295 22.58 27.02 15.71
N GLN A 296 22.24 27.70 14.63
CA GLN A 296 21.84 29.11 14.63
C GLN A 296 20.59 29.31 15.49
N PRO A 297 20.68 30.11 16.58
CA PRO A 297 19.63 30.19 17.60
C PRO A 297 18.39 30.95 17.15
N ASP A 298 18.44 31.60 15.98
CA ASP A 298 17.35 32.33 15.36
C ASP A 298 16.61 31.50 14.30
N THR A 299 17.10 30.31 13.92
CA THR A 299 16.43 29.39 12.98
C THR A 299 14.99 29.10 13.38
N VAL A 300 14.07 29.12 12.42
CA VAL A 300 12.71 28.63 12.60
C VAL A 300 12.61 27.23 12.02
N TRP A 301 12.26 26.26 12.87
CA TRP A 301 12.06 24.87 12.47
C TRP A 301 10.58 24.63 12.20
N VAL A 302 10.25 24.07 11.03
CA VAL A 302 8.88 23.76 10.62
C VAL A 302 8.74 22.25 10.44
N GLY A 303 7.96 21.60 11.31
CA GLY A 303 7.80 20.15 11.34
C GLY A 303 6.58 19.61 10.60
N ALA A 304 6.72 18.39 10.07
CA ALA A 304 5.61 17.54 9.64
C ALA A 304 4.93 16.82 10.84
N ASP A 305 3.81 16.15 10.58
CA ASP A 305 2.96 15.49 11.59
C ASP A 305 3.62 14.29 12.27
N ALA A 306 4.59 13.65 11.63
CA ALA A 306 5.32 12.51 12.16
C ALA A 306 6.22 12.82 13.37
N TRP A 307 6.37 14.10 13.70
CA TRP A 307 7.15 14.60 14.85
C TRP A 307 6.44 15.71 15.61
N THR A 308 5.75 16.62 14.92
CA THR A 308 5.06 17.74 15.57
C THR A 308 4.00 17.22 16.53
N GLY A 309 3.96 17.77 17.76
CA GLY A 309 2.96 17.39 18.75
C GLY A 309 3.06 15.94 19.23
N GLN A 310 4.18 15.25 18.99
CA GLN A 310 4.42 13.98 19.67
C GLN A 310 4.42 14.22 21.18
N PHE A 311 3.55 13.50 21.89
CA PHE A 311 3.24 13.74 23.30
C PHE A 311 2.64 15.14 23.58
N PHE A 312 1.72 15.57 22.71
CA PHE A 312 0.90 16.78 22.93
C PHE A 312 0.30 16.81 24.35
N GLY A 313 0.48 17.91 25.08
CA GLY A 313 0.06 18.03 26.49
C GLY A 313 0.98 17.33 27.51
N SER A 314 2.24 17.06 27.13
CA SER A 314 3.27 16.59 28.06
C SER A 314 4.50 17.49 28.06
N ASP A 315 5.25 17.46 29.15
CA ASP A 315 6.46 18.24 29.32
C ASP A 315 7.57 17.78 28.34
N THR A 316 8.11 18.74 27.59
CA THR A 316 9.19 18.56 26.61
C THR A 316 10.59 18.67 27.24
N GLU A 317 10.76 18.48 28.55
CA GLU A 317 12.06 18.50 29.24
C GLU A 317 13.14 17.60 28.59
N TRP A 318 12.70 16.47 28.02
CA TRP A 318 13.56 15.53 27.28
C TRP A 318 14.04 16.09 25.94
N MET A 319 13.38 17.10 25.37
CA MET A 319 13.74 17.69 24.09
C MET A 319 15.00 18.56 24.19
N PRO A 320 15.78 18.66 23.09
CA PRO A 320 16.88 19.61 22.99
C PRO A 320 16.34 21.05 23.07
N ASP A 321 17.10 21.95 23.70
CA ASP A 321 16.73 23.36 23.77
C ASP A 321 17.01 24.04 22.43
N ILE A 322 16.06 23.91 21.51
CA ILE A 322 16.11 24.49 20.17
C ILE A 322 14.86 25.34 19.99
N PRO A 323 15.02 26.66 19.92
CA PRO A 323 13.87 27.55 19.94
C PRO A 323 13.26 27.67 18.52
N GLY A 324 12.02 28.16 18.44
CA GLY A 324 11.32 28.46 17.18
C GLY A 324 10.82 27.25 16.41
N TYR A 325 10.39 26.21 17.11
CA TYR A 325 9.73 25.07 16.49
C TYR A 325 8.24 25.37 16.29
N ILE A 326 7.79 25.30 15.05
CA ILE A 326 6.38 25.25 14.68
C ILE A 326 6.14 23.99 13.85
N GLY A 327 4.92 23.52 13.77
CA GLY A 327 4.60 22.42 12.87
C GLY A 327 3.13 22.19 12.72
N VAL A 328 2.79 21.24 11.86
CA VAL A 328 1.40 20.90 11.54
C VAL A 328 1.08 19.49 12.02
N VAL A 329 -0.14 19.31 12.54
CA VAL A 329 -0.72 18.00 12.85
C VAL A 329 -2.15 17.94 12.31
N PRO A 330 -2.72 16.76 12.02
CA PRO A 330 -4.14 16.65 11.72
C PRO A 330 -4.98 17.38 12.77
N TYR A 331 -6.03 18.08 12.33
CA TYR A 331 -6.81 18.98 13.16
C TYR A 331 -7.28 18.33 14.47
N ARG A 332 -6.96 18.99 15.58
CA ARG A 332 -7.39 18.67 16.93
C ARG A 332 -8.59 19.55 17.25
N ASN A 333 -9.75 18.94 17.44
CA ASN A 333 -10.95 19.71 17.77
C ASN A 333 -10.95 20.14 19.24
N ASN A 334 -11.72 21.17 19.58
CA ASN A 334 -11.90 21.60 20.97
C ASN A 334 -13.33 22.10 21.23
N ASP A 335 -14.30 21.56 20.51
CA ASP A 335 -15.71 21.95 20.63
C ASP A 335 -16.48 21.05 21.60
N SER A 336 -17.78 21.32 21.76
CA SER A 336 -18.65 20.57 22.65
C SER A 336 -18.76 19.08 22.31
N HIS A 337 -18.53 18.64 21.07
CA HIS A 337 -18.63 17.23 20.67
C HIS A 337 -17.50 16.41 21.29
N LEU A 338 -16.26 16.91 21.21
CA LEU A 338 -15.12 16.27 21.86
C LEU A 338 -15.28 16.25 23.39
N HIS A 339 -15.73 17.38 23.98
CA HIS A 339 -15.94 17.47 25.42
C HIS A 339 -17.01 16.50 25.93
N ASP A 340 -18.12 16.34 25.20
CA ASP A 340 -19.17 15.38 25.57
C ASP A 340 -18.64 13.94 25.54
N PHE A 341 -17.91 13.55 24.48
CA PHE A 341 -17.29 12.23 24.38
C PHE A 341 -16.31 11.96 25.52
N LEU A 342 -15.42 12.92 25.83
CA LEU A 342 -14.46 12.80 26.92
C LEU A 342 -15.12 12.64 28.29
N ASN A 343 -16.17 13.42 28.56
CA ASN A 343 -16.93 13.29 29.81
C ASN A 343 -17.53 11.89 29.97
N ARG A 344 -18.05 11.32 28.88
CA ARG A 344 -18.60 9.96 28.86
C ARG A 344 -17.52 8.91 29.09
N LEU A 345 -16.39 9.03 28.39
CA LEU A 345 -15.24 8.13 28.54
C LEU A 345 -14.72 8.12 29.98
N GLN A 346 -14.54 9.30 30.59
CA GLN A 346 -14.09 9.42 31.97
C GLN A 346 -15.08 8.77 32.97
N ASN A 347 -16.39 8.92 32.74
CA ASN A 347 -17.40 8.29 33.58
C ASN A 347 -17.40 6.77 33.42
N HIS A 348 -17.20 6.26 32.20
CA HIS A 348 -17.04 4.84 31.93
C HIS A 348 -15.84 4.25 32.68
N GLN A 349 -14.66 4.87 32.54
CA GLN A 349 -13.42 4.45 33.22
C GLN A 349 -13.56 4.43 34.75
N LYS A 350 -14.26 5.42 35.33
CA LYS A 350 -14.57 5.44 36.77
C LYS A 350 -15.47 4.28 37.19
N ALA A 351 -16.46 3.92 36.37
CA ALA A 351 -17.40 2.85 36.65
C ALA A 351 -16.77 1.45 36.55
N THR A 352 -15.85 1.25 35.62
CA THR A 352 -15.17 -0.05 35.38
C THR A 352 -13.97 -0.30 36.30
N GLN A 353 -13.58 0.67 37.15
CA GLN A 353 -12.39 0.60 38.03
C GLN A 353 -11.10 0.24 37.28
N THR A 354 -11.02 0.52 35.98
CA THR A 354 -9.82 0.29 35.19
C THR A 354 -8.78 1.36 35.52
N THR A 355 -7.78 1.00 36.33
CA THR A 355 -6.59 1.82 36.58
C THR A 355 -5.47 1.45 35.62
N THR A 356 -5.56 1.90 34.37
CA THR A 356 -4.41 1.95 33.45
C THR A 356 -4.31 3.37 32.87
N PRO A 357 -3.14 4.02 32.95
CA PRO A 357 -3.03 5.45 32.68
C PRO A 357 -2.79 5.71 31.18
N SER A 358 -3.71 6.41 30.51
CA SER A 358 -3.40 7.03 29.20
C SER A 358 -4.19 8.32 28.88
N ILE A 359 -5.08 8.77 29.77
CA ILE A 359 -5.40 10.20 29.89
C ILE A 359 -4.61 10.71 31.10
N SER A 360 -3.33 11.01 30.91
CA SER A 360 -2.57 11.69 31.94
C SER A 360 -3.08 13.14 31.99
N PRO A 361 -3.61 13.64 33.13
CA PRO A 361 -3.52 15.07 33.36
C PRO A 361 -2.03 15.40 33.36
N ALA A 362 -1.63 16.43 32.63
CA ALA A 362 -0.27 16.96 32.66
C ALA A 362 0.28 16.86 34.09
N SER A 363 1.32 16.03 34.26
CA SER A 363 1.91 15.80 35.56
C SER A 363 2.70 17.05 35.96
N GLY A 364 2.03 17.98 36.65
CA GLY A 364 2.63 19.20 37.18
C GLY A 364 1.82 19.71 38.38
N SER A 365 2.34 19.40 39.57
CA SER A 365 2.03 19.99 40.89
C SER A 365 0.77 20.87 41.06
N ALA A 366 -0.10 20.43 41.98
CA ALA A 366 -0.88 21.25 42.91
C ALA A 366 -0.97 22.77 42.63
N ALA A 367 -1.78 23.13 41.65
CA ALA A 367 -2.45 24.43 41.58
C ALA A 367 -3.75 24.21 40.80
N GLU A 368 -4.85 24.74 41.33
CA GLU A 368 -6.09 24.89 40.58
C GLU A 368 -5.81 25.57 39.23
N ASP A 369 -6.56 25.16 38.20
CA ASP A 369 -6.90 25.93 36.99
C ASP A 369 -6.19 25.54 35.65
N THR A 370 -7.02 25.07 34.69
CA THR A 370 -6.93 25.17 33.20
C THR A 370 -6.39 24.09 32.24
N THR A 371 -5.90 22.90 32.62
CA THR A 371 -5.55 21.87 31.60
C THR A 371 -6.72 20.94 31.25
N PHE A 372 -7.33 21.18 30.07
CA PHE A 372 -8.47 20.41 29.54
C PHE A 372 -8.11 18.92 29.31
N PRO A 373 -9.02 17.96 29.58
CA PRO A 373 -8.81 16.58 29.17
C PRO A 373 -8.79 16.51 27.64
N SER A 374 -7.85 15.77 27.05
CA SER A 374 -7.79 15.53 25.61
C SER A 374 -7.53 14.06 25.32
N LEU A 375 -7.93 13.59 24.14
CA LEU A 375 -7.59 12.24 23.68
C LEU A 375 -6.08 12.16 23.36
N PRO A 376 -5.46 10.96 23.52
CA PRO A 376 -4.01 10.80 23.48
C PRO A 376 -3.37 11.11 22.11
N SER A 377 -4.16 11.15 21.03
CA SER A 377 -3.69 11.46 19.68
C SER A 377 -4.84 11.92 18.80
N TYR A 378 -4.54 12.66 17.71
CA TYR A 378 -5.51 12.90 16.63
C TYR A 378 -6.09 11.59 16.10
N ALA A 379 -5.30 10.50 16.09
CA ALA A 379 -5.72 9.20 15.60
C ALA A 379 -6.88 8.60 16.44
N ALA A 380 -6.99 8.99 17.71
CA ALA A 380 -8.09 8.60 18.58
C ALA A 380 -9.38 9.33 18.20
N GLU A 381 -9.31 10.65 17.98
CA GLU A 381 -10.45 11.45 17.52
C GLU A 381 -10.98 10.94 16.18
N THR A 382 -10.07 10.72 15.22
CA THR A 382 -10.44 10.17 13.91
C THR A 382 -10.86 8.71 13.98
N MET A 383 -10.46 7.93 14.99
CA MET A 383 -10.95 6.56 15.18
C MET A 383 -12.42 6.57 15.58
N VAL A 384 -12.81 7.41 16.56
CA VAL A 384 -14.21 7.60 16.97
C VAL A 384 -15.05 7.96 15.75
N ASP A 385 -14.63 8.97 15.00
CA ASP A 385 -15.37 9.42 13.82
C ASP A 385 -15.37 8.39 12.67
N SER A 386 -14.33 7.54 12.55
CA SER A 386 -14.30 6.48 11.53
C SER A 386 -15.36 5.42 11.85
N ILE A 387 -15.52 5.06 13.12
CA ILE A 387 -16.55 4.14 13.60
C ILE A 387 -17.93 4.73 13.37
N VAL A 388 -18.14 6.01 13.74
CA VAL A 388 -19.41 6.72 13.54
C VAL A 388 -19.74 6.79 12.04
N ALA A 389 -18.79 7.17 11.19
CA ALA A 389 -19.00 7.30 9.75
C ALA A 389 -19.43 5.99 9.08
N LEU A 390 -18.73 4.89 9.40
CA LEU A 390 -19.06 3.56 8.89
C LEU A 390 -20.44 3.11 9.40
N THR A 391 -20.74 3.35 10.67
CA THR A 391 -22.02 2.98 11.27
C THR A 391 -23.18 3.76 10.65
N MET A 392 -23.03 5.08 10.42
CA MET A 392 -24.00 5.91 9.71
C MET A 392 -24.27 5.38 8.30
N ALA A 393 -23.22 5.03 7.57
CA ALA A 393 -23.33 4.47 6.23
C ALA A 393 -24.14 3.17 6.23
N ILE A 394 -23.82 2.24 7.12
CA ILE A 394 -24.51 0.94 7.23
C ILE A 394 -25.98 1.13 7.66
N SER A 395 -26.24 2.02 8.61
CA SER A 395 -27.59 2.27 9.12
C SER A 395 -28.50 2.92 8.08
N SER A 396 -27.95 3.77 7.21
CA SER A 396 -28.71 4.39 6.11
C SER A 396 -29.31 3.37 5.12
N LEU A 397 -28.81 2.13 5.14
CA LEU A 397 -29.27 1.03 4.30
C LEU A 397 -30.32 0.18 5.02
N ASN A 398 -31.26 -0.36 4.24
CA ASN A 398 -32.20 -1.34 4.78
C ASN A 398 -31.44 -2.60 5.25
N PRO A 399 -31.92 -3.32 6.27
CA PRO A 399 -31.20 -4.47 6.83
C PRO A 399 -30.78 -5.54 5.79
N GLY A 400 -31.61 -5.80 4.77
CA GLY A 400 -31.28 -6.75 3.69
C GLY A 400 -30.24 -6.24 2.68
N GLU A 401 -29.94 -4.94 2.67
CA GLU A 401 -28.95 -4.32 1.77
C GLU A 401 -27.57 -4.22 2.40
N ARG A 402 -27.45 -4.42 3.72
CA ARG A 402 -26.19 -4.33 4.47
C ARG A 402 -25.20 -5.44 4.12
N ALA A 403 -25.65 -6.53 3.50
CA ALA A 403 -24.75 -7.56 2.98
C ALA A 403 -24.00 -7.14 1.70
N ASP A 404 -24.41 -6.04 1.04
CA ASP A 404 -23.81 -5.54 -0.19
C ASP A 404 -22.78 -4.45 0.11
N GLY A 405 -21.51 -4.83 0.09
CA GLY A 405 -20.38 -3.94 0.36
C GLY A 405 -20.34 -2.70 -0.53
N LYS A 406 -20.77 -2.79 -1.80
CA LYS A 406 -20.81 -1.63 -2.72
C LYS A 406 -21.82 -0.60 -2.29
N LYS A 407 -22.95 -1.04 -1.73
CA LYS A 407 -23.95 -0.12 -1.16
C LYS A 407 -23.41 0.57 0.08
N ILE A 408 -22.67 -0.14 0.93
CA ILE A 408 -22.01 0.47 2.10
C ILE A 408 -20.97 1.49 1.64
N ILE A 409 -20.11 1.16 0.68
CA ILE A 409 -19.12 2.09 0.10
C ILE A 409 -19.81 3.33 -0.47
N THR A 410 -20.91 3.14 -1.21
CA THR A 410 -21.68 4.25 -1.79
C THR A 410 -22.30 5.13 -0.69
N ALA A 411 -22.91 4.52 0.33
CA ALA A 411 -23.47 5.25 1.47
C ALA A 411 -22.38 6.01 2.25
N LEU A 412 -21.21 5.39 2.44
CA LEU A 412 -20.08 5.97 3.15
C LEU A 412 -19.54 7.22 2.44
N SER A 413 -19.49 7.20 1.11
CA SER A 413 -19.12 8.38 0.31
C SER A 413 -20.09 9.57 0.46
N GLN A 414 -21.30 9.33 0.96
CA GLN A 414 -22.35 10.34 1.17
C GLN A 414 -22.45 10.80 2.63
N THR A 415 -21.70 10.18 3.55
CA THR A 415 -21.72 10.52 4.97
C THR A 415 -21.22 11.94 5.20
N ASN A 416 -21.97 12.72 6.00
CA ASN A 416 -21.64 14.07 6.39
C ASN A 416 -22.16 14.37 7.80
N PHE A 417 -21.27 14.66 8.75
CA PHE A 417 -21.62 15.02 10.12
C PHE A 417 -20.49 15.82 10.79
N THR A 418 -20.78 16.40 11.96
CA THR A 418 -19.75 16.98 12.83
C THR A 418 -19.45 15.97 13.93
N GLY A 419 -18.24 15.43 13.91
CA GLY A 419 -17.74 14.45 14.86
C GLY A 419 -16.78 15.04 15.89
N VAL A 420 -16.14 14.18 16.66
CA VAL A 420 -15.18 14.60 17.70
C VAL A 420 -13.92 15.20 17.09
N SER A 421 -13.55 14.85 15.85
CA SER A 421 -12.44 15.46 15.10
C SER A 421 -12.89 16.66 14.24
N GLY A 422 -14.11 17.16 14.42
CA GLY A 422 -14.72 18.26 13.66
C GLY A 422 -15.58 17.77 12.48
N PRO A 423 -15.81 18.59 11.44
CA PRO A 423 -16.59 18.19 10.27
C PRO A 423 -15.96 16.99 9.55
N VAL A 424 -16.80 16.00 9.25
CA VAL A 424 -16.46 14.73 8.61
C VAL A 424 -17.28 14.61 7.33
N SER A 425 -16.57 14.46 6.22
CA SER A 425 -17.10 14.11 4.91
C SER A 425 -15.96 13.59 4.04
N PHE A 426 -16.28 12.93 2.93
CA PHE A 426 -15.30 12.29 2.06
C PHE A 426 -15.27 12.91 0.65
N THR A 427 -14.09 12.91 0.06
CA THR A 427 -13.87 13.18 -1.37
C THR A 427 -14.27 11.95 -2.20
N PRO A 428 -14.40 12.08 -3.53
CA PRO A 428 -14.61 10.93 -4.40
C PRO A 428 -13.52 9.86 -4.31
N GLU A 429 -12.31 10.23 -3.85
CA GLU A 429 -11.19 9.31 -3.66
C GLU A 429 -11.17 8.62 -2.28
N GLY A 430 -12.18 8.87 -1.43
CA GLY A 430 -12.22 8.33 -0.08
C GLY A 430 -11.37 9.09 0.94
N ASP A 431 -10.66 10.15 0.53
CA ASP A 431 -9.93 11.05 1.44
C ASP A 431 -10.90 11.93 2.24
N ARG A 432 -10.52 12.36 3.44
CA ARG A 432 -11.26 13.40 4.19
C ARG A 432 -11.38 14.67 3.34
N ALA A 433 -12.61 15.13 3.12
CA ALA A 433 -12.86 16.39 2.43
C ALA A 433 -12.55 17.58 3.34
N ASN A 434 -11.95 18.62 2.77
CA ASN A 434 -11.52 19.84 3.47
C ASN A 434 -10.70 19.54 4.74
N PRO A 435 -9.59 18.78 4.63
CA PRO A 435 -8.80 18.45 5.81
C PRO A 435 -8.22 19.73 6.42
N ARG A 436 -8.29 19.84 7.74
CA ARG A 436 -7.68 20.92 8.51
C ARG A 436 -6.46 20.38 9.25
N TYR A 437 -5.52 21.26 9.54
CA TYR A 437 -4.34 20.95 10.33
C TYR A 437 -4.20 21.96 11.45
N SER A 438 -4.04 21.48 12.69
CA SER A 438 -3.69 22.34 13.81
C SER A 438 -2.22 22.73 13.70
N VAL A 439 -1.92 23.99 13.98
CA VAL A 439 -0.55 24.51 14.01
C VAL A 439 -0.12 24.56 15.46
N LEU A 440 0.98 23.88 15.75
CA LEU A 440 1.53 23.78 17.09
C LEU A 440 2.83 24.57 17.16
N ASN A 441 3.02 25.32 18.24
CA ASN A 441 4.28 25.97 18.57
C ASN A 441 4.85 25.35 19.84
N LEU A 442 6.17 25.14 19.86
CA LEU A 442 6.90 24.80 21.06
C LEU A 442 7.67 26.05 21.53
N PRO A 443 7.17 26.76 22.56
CA PRO A 443 7.71 28.07 22.90
C PRO A 443 9.12 28.02 23.49
N THR A 444 9.37 27.10 24.43
CA THR A 444 10.68 26.84 25.03
C THR A 444 10.78 25.39 25.52
N ARG A 445 12.00 24.88 25.72
CA ARG A 445 12.20 23.58 26.41
C ARG A 445 11.50 23.55 27.77
N GLY A 446 10.93 22.41 28.12
CA GLY A 446 10.25 22.23 29.41
C GLY A 446 8.81 22.77 29.43
N LYS A 447 8.26 23.08 28.24
CA LYS A 447 6.87 23.53 28.04
C LYS A 447 6.13 22.55 27.17
N GLU A 448 4.81 22.58 27.27
CA GLU A 448 3.95 21.77 26.41
C GLU A 448 3.85 22.40 25.01
N TRP A 449 3.47 21.58 24.03
CA TRP A 449 3.06 22.08 22.73
C TRP A 449 1.78 22.91 22.85
N GLU A 450 1.81 24.13 22.32
CA GLU A 450 0.67 25.03 22.34
C GLU A 450 0.00 25.05 20.96
N ASN A 451 -1.32 24.92 20.93
CA ASN A 451 -2.08 25.09 19.70
C ASN A 451 -2.27 26.58 19.43
N VAL A 452 -1.61 27.08 18.38
CA VAL A 452 -1.57 28.50 18.00
C VAL A 452 -2.48 28.82 16.83
N GLY A 453 -3.30 27.85 16.41
CA GLY A 453 -4.22 28.02 15.30
C GLY A 453 -4.43 26.78 14.46
N PHE A 454 -5.05 26.99 13.30
CA PHE A 454 -5.22 25.94 12.30
C PHE A 454 -5.08 26.51 10.90
N ILE A 455 -4.77 25.63 9.95
CA ILE A 455 -4.64 25.94 8.54
C ILE A 455 -5.45 24.94 7.72
N THR A 456 -5.95 25.42 6.59
CA THR A 456 -6.61 24.58 5.58
C THR A 456 -5.77 24.63 4.31
N PRO A 457 -5.40 23.49 3.71
CA PRO A 457 -4.64 23.46 2.46
C PRO A 457 -5.25 24.37 1.38
N GLY A 458 -4.47 25.34 0.90
CA GLY A 458 -4.88 26.29 -0.14
C GLY A 458 -5.61 27.54 0.36
N ALA A 459 -5.91 27.66 1.66
CA ALA A 459 -6.56 28.83 2.26
C ALA A 459 -5.54 29.75 2.95
N ILE A 460 -4.90 30.64 2.19
CA ILE A 460 -3.88 31.56 2.71
C ILE A 460 -4.53 32.65 3.57
N GLY A 461 -3.98 32.88 4.77
CA GLY A 461 -4.37 33.98 5.65
C GLY A 461 -5.48 33.67 6.65
N GLU A 462 -5.92 32.41 6.75
CA GLU A 462 -6.87 31.97 7.76
C GLU A 462 -6.18 31.19 8.88
N GLY A 463 -6.49 31.54 10.13
CA GLY A 463 -6.39 30.64 11.27
C GLY A 463 -5.07 30.58 12.06
N VAL A 464 -4.02 31.33 11.69
CA VAL A 464 -2.77 31.44 12.48
C VAL A 464 -2.27 32.88 12.51
N ASN A 465 -1.82 33.37 13.67
CA ASN A 465 -1.27 34.71 13.84
C ASN A 465 0.16 34.64 14.40
N ALA A 466 1.06 35.48 13.87
CA ALA A 466 2.45 35.57 14.35
C ALA A 466 2.56 35.99 15.82
N LEU A 467 1.55 36.71 16.35
CA LEU A 467 1.46 37.11 17.75
C LEU A 467 1.27 35.93 18.71
N ASP A 468 0.65 34.85 18.24
CA ASP A 468 0.36 33.67 19.04
C ASP A 468 1.57 32.70 19.06
N ILE A 469 2.64 33.02 18.34
CA ILE A 469 3.83 32.17 18.19
C ILE A 469 5.01 32.77 18.97
N CYS A 470 5.69 31.94 19.74
CA CYS A 470 6.97 32.28 20.34
C CYS A 470 8.13 31.93 19.40
N TRP A 471 8.82 32.95 18.90
CA TRP A 471 9.85 32.80 17.88
C TRP A 471 11.24 32.63 18.48
N ALA A 472 12.05 31.79 17.83
CA ALA A 472 13.44 31.54 18.18
C ALA A 472 14.26 32.82 18.41
N SER A 473 14.85 32.98 19.60
CA SER A 473 15.72 34.11 20.01
C SER A 473 15.11 35.53 19.93
N ILE A 474 13.90 35.67 19.38
CA ILE A 474 13.15 36.92 19.24
C ILE A 474 12.14 37.07 20.39
N GLY A 475 11.54 35.95 20.83
CA GLY A 475 10.55 35.92 21.92
C GLY A 475 9.11 35.81 21.44
N CYS A 476 8.19 35.79 22.39
CA CYS A 476 6.75 35.78 22.17
C CYS A 476 6.26 37.25 22.05
N ASP A 477 5.08 37.53 21.50
CA ASP A 477 4.52 38.88 21.28
C ASP A 477 5.02 39.66 20.04
N GLN A 478 5.42 38.96 18.98
CA GLN A 478 5.80 39.63 17.71
C GLN A 478 4.60 39.87 16.82
N GLN A 479 4.38 41.13 16.41
CA GLN A 479 3.28 41.48 15.49
C GLN A 479 3.44 40.90 14.09
N GLU A 480 4.69 40.65 13.68
CA GLU A 480 5.03 40.10 12.37
C GLU A 480 5.95 38.90 12.55
N ALA A 481 5.82 37.91 11.67
CA ALA A 481 6.72 36.77 11.65
C ALA A 481 8.15 37.22 11.29
N PRO A 482 9.19 36.53 11.78
CA PRO A 482 10.56 36.84 11.39
C PRO A 482 10.76 36.73 9.89
N SER A 483 11.66 37.54 9.33
CA SER A 483 12.15 37.39 7.96
C SER A 483 12.70 35.97 7.73
N ASP A 484 12.46 35.41 6.55
CA ASP A 484 13.05 34.14 6.10
C ASP A 484 14.53 34.28 5.69
N GLU A 485 15.03 35.49 5.51
CA GLU A 485 16.46 35.78 5.36
C GLU A 485 17.15 36.08 6.71
N TYR A 486 18.41 35.66 6.85
CA TYR A 486 19.25 36.03 8.00
C TYR A 486 19.69 37.50 7.96
N PRO A 487 19.79 38.18 9.12
CA PRO A 487 20.23 39.57 9.16
C PRO A 487 21.71 39.69 8.75
N VAL A 488 21.97 40.40 7.64
CA VAL A 488 23.34 40.77 7.24
C VAL A 488 23.91 41.76 8.26
N PRO A 489 25.09 41.51 8.87
CA PRO A 489 25.77 42.55 9.65
C PRO A 489 26.00 43.77 8.75
N PRO A 490 25.69 45.00 9.18
CA PRO A 490 25.96 46.17 8.35
C PRO A 490 27.46 46.18 8.02
N GLU A 491 27.79 46.17 6.72
CA GLU A 491 29.17 46.29 6.27
C GLU A 491 29.79 47.50 6.98
N LYS A 492 30.83 47.25 7.78
CA LYS A 492 31.65 48.33 8.33
C LYS A 492 32.22 49.08 7.13
N LEU A 493 31.67 50.27 6.87
CA LEU A 493 32.16 51.17 5.84
C LEU A 493 33.65 51.41 6.11
N GLN A 494 34.51 50.72 5.36
CA GLN A 494 35.95 50.89 5.48
C GLN A 494 36.28 52.34 5.10
N THR A 495 37.17 52.95 5.86
CA THR A 495 37.55 54.37 5.84
C THR A 495 38.02 54.92 4.48
N TRP A 496 38.16 54.05 3.46
CA TRP A 496 38.43 54.44 2.07
C TRP A 496 37.19 55.03 1.35
N VAL A 497 35.97 54.74 1.81
CA VAL A 497 34.73 55.25 1.18
C VAL A 497 34.61 56.77 1.34
N ILE A 498 35.13 57.36 2.41
CA ILE A 498 35.17 58.83 2.62
C ILE A 498 36.13 59.50 1.62
N ALA A 499 37.22 58.84 1.23
CA ALA A 499 38.16 59.34 0.22
C ALA A 499 37.60 59.24 -1.22
N VAL A 500 36.66 58.33 -1.45
CA VAL A 500 35.99 58.13 -2.74
C VAL A 500 34.77 59.07 -2.91
N ILE A 501 34.07 59.40 -1.82
CA ILE A 501 32.96 60.37 -1.84
C ILE A 501 33.41 61.79 -2.22
N THR A 502 34.62 62.21 -1.81
CA THR A 502 35.19 63.53 -2.15
C THR A 502 35.62 63.62 -3.63
N THR A 503 36.04 62.51 -4.22
CA THR A 503 36.38 62.42 -5.66
C THR A 503 35.12 62.29 -6.54
N ILE A 504 34.09 61.59 -6.07
CA ILE A 504 32.80 61.44 -6.77
C ILE A 504 32.01 62.75 -6.78
N SER A 505 32.06 63.56 -5.72
CA SER A 505 31.37 64.86 -5.66
C SER A 505 31.83 65.83 -6.76
N LEU A 506 33.09 65.77 -7.17
CA LEU A 506 33.65 66.53 -8.30
C LEU A 506 33.20 65.96 -9.67
N LEU A 507 32.89 64.67 -9.76
CA LEU A 507 32.36 64.00 -10.96
C LEU A 507 30.84 64.20 -11.16
N VAL A 508 30.07 64.40 -10.07
CA VAL A 508 28.61 64.64 -10.12
C VAL A 508 28.27 65.97 -10.80
N VAL A 509 29.11 67.01 -10.63
CA VAL A 509 28.94 68.30 -11.34
C VAL A 509 29.09 68.15 -12.86
N ALA A 510 29.95 67.23 -13.32
CA ALA A 510 30.13 66.93 -14.73
C ALA A 510 29.01 66.02 -15.31
N LEU A 511 28.41 65.15 -14.48
CA LEU A 511 27.32 64.25 -14.88
C LEU A 511 25.94 64.93 -14.91
N ALA A 512 25.75 66.03 -14.17
CA ALA A 512 24.55 66.86 -14.25
C ALA A 512 24.31 67.41 -15.67
N ALA A 513 25.38 67.71 -16.43
CA ALA A 513 25.31 68.09 -17.83
C ALA A 513 24.87 66.93 -18.77
N LYS A 514 25.06 65.68 -18.35
CA LYS A 514 24.69 64.47 -19.10
C LYS A 514 23.27 64.00 -18.78
N TYR A 515 22.74 64.34 -17.60
CA TYR A 515 21.39 64.01 -17.13
C TYR A 515 20.28 64.58 -18.03
N TRP A 516 20.54 65.70 -18.70
CA TRP A 516 19.58 66.31 -19.63
C TRP A 516 19.28 65.45 -20.88
N ARG A 517 20.13 64.45 -21.20
CA ARG A 517 19.90 63.49 -22.30
C ARG A 517 19.13 62.23 -21.89
N SER A 518 18.86 62.00 -20.59
CA SER A 518 18.27 60.75 -20.08
C SER A 518 16.75 60.83 -19.83
N HIS A 519 16.16 62.00 -20.00
CA HIS A 519 14.72 62.22 -19.82
C HIS A 519 13.86 61.39 -20.81
N GLU A 520 14.43 61.01 -21.96
CA GLU A 520 13.79 60.15 -22.98
C GLU A 520 13.53 58.70 -22.51
N LYS A 521 14.30 58.18 -21.52
CA LYS A 521 14.19 56.78 -21.06
C LYS A 521 12.98 56.52 -20.17
N LYS A 522 12.47 57.53 -19.45
CA LYS A 522 11.28 57.38 -18.58
C LYS A 522 9.99 57.12 -19.35
N LYS A 523 9.94 57.46 -20.65
CA LYS A 523 8.80 57.18 -21.52
C LYS A 523 8.71 55.70 -21.89
N ARG A 524 9.84 54.99 -21.98
CA ARG A 524 9.90 53.56 -22.35
C ARG A 524 9.41 52.63 -21.23
N LEU A 525 9.64 53.00 -19.96
CA LEU A 525 9.24 52.20 -18.80
C LEU A 525 7.71 52.12 -18.63
N LYS A 526 6.97 53.21 -18.95
CA LYS A 526 5.50 53.21 -18.91
C LYS A 526 4.87 52.31 -19.99
N THR A 527 5.48 52.23 -21.17
CA THR A 527 5.06 51.30 -22.24
C THR A 527 5.29 49.84 -21.83
N ASN A 528 6.43 49.53 -21.21
CA ASN A 528 6.75 48.16 -20.79
C ASN A 528 5.84 47.65 -19.66
N ILE A 529 5.43 48.53 -18.74
CA ILE A 529 4.45 48.18 -17.69
C ILE A 529 3.08 47.84 -18.30
N SER A 530 2.63 48.61 -19.31
CA SER A 530 1.38 48.32 -20.01
C SER A 530 1.45 47.03 -20.86
N GLU A 531 2.64 46.70 -21.37
CA GLU A 531 2.88 45.46 -22.12
C GLU A 531 2.93 44.24 -21.19
N MET A 532 3.51 44.38 -20.00
CA MET A 532 3.49 43.35 -18.96
C MET A 532 2.08 43.07 -18.44
N GLN A 533 1.25 44.09 -18.26
CA GLN A 533 -0.15 43.91 -17.85
C GLN A 533 -0.95 43.14 -18.92
N LYS A 534 -0.72 43.42 -20.21
CA LYS A 534 -1.30 42.63 -21.30
C LYS A 534 -0.80 41.19 -21.34
N LYS A 535 0.47 40.94 -21.02
CA LYS A 535 1.03 39.58 -20.95
C LYS A 535 0.45 38.79 -19.77
N MET A 536 0.21 39.44 -18.64
CA MET A 536 -0.40 38.81 -17.46
C MET A 536 -1.85 38.39 -17.71
N GLU A 537 -2.61 39.22 -18.43
CA GLU A 537 -3.99 38.90 -18.81
C GLU A 537 -4.06 37.79 -19.88
N ALA A 538 -3.08 37.74 -20.79
CA ALA A 538 -2.92 36.63 -21.72
C ALA A 538 -2.57 35.31 -21.00
N MET A 539 -1.74 35.37 -19.95
CA MET A 539 -1.35 34.21 -19.15
C MET A 539 -2.53 33.63 -18.37
N LYS A 540 -3.38 34.50 -17.81
CA LYS A 540 -4.62 34.08 -17.13
C LYS A 540 -5.61 33.37 -18.05
N ASN A 541 -5.66 33.78 -19.32
CA ASN A 541 -6.47 33.08 -20.33
C ASN A 541 -5.88 31.70 -20.68
N ILE A 542 -4.55 31.57 -20.70
CA ILE A 542 -3.86 30.28 -20.90
C ILE A 542 -4.12 29.34 -19.71
N ASP A 543 -4.09 29.84 -18.46
CA ASP A 543 -4.41 29.03 -17.27
C ASP A 543 -5.85 28.50 -17.30
N THR A 544 -6.77 29.32 -17.81
CA THR A 544 -8.18 28.92 -18.00
C THR A 544 -8.32 27.86 -19.09
N GLU A 545 -7.54 27.96 -20.16
CA GLU A 545 -7.48 26.97 -21.24
C GLU A 545 -6.81 25.65 -20.79
N LEU A 546 -5.81 25.74 -19.90
CA LEU A 546 -5.18 24.58 -19.24
C LEU A 546 -6.15 23.85 -18.31
N LEU A 547 -6.98 24.56 -17.55
CA LEU A 547 -8.03 23.97 -16.71
C LEU A 547 -9.10 23.24 -17.55
N ASP A 548 -9.46 23.79 -18.72
CA ASP A 548 -10.38 23.13 -19.64
C ASP A 548 -9.74 21.88 -20.29
N LEU A 549 -8.45 21.95 -20.62
CA LEU A 549 -7.65 20.80 -21.07
C LEU A 549 -7.56 19.71 -19.99
N ASP A 550 -7.36 20.06 -18.72
CA ASP A 550 -7.26 19.09 -17.62
C ASP A 550 -8.60 18.36 -17.40
N LYS A 551 -9.72 19.08 -17.52
CA LYS A 551 -11.05 18.49 -17.53
C LYS A 551 -11.28 17.55 -18.72
N GLN A 552 -10.81 17.93 -19.91
CA GLN A 552 -10.85 17.05 -21.10
C GLN A 552 -9.94 15.82 -20.93
N VAL A 553 -8.81 15.94 -20.23
CA VAL A 553 -7.93 14.82 -19.88
C VAL A 553 -8.59 13.88 -18.88
N GLU A 554 -9.32 14.38 -17.87
CA GLU A 554 -10.07 13.53 -16.93
C GLU A 554 -11.22 12.78 -17.61
N GLU A 555 -11.94 13.41 -18.54
CA GLU A 555 -12.93 12.73 -19.37
C GLU A 555 -12.27 11.69 -20.30
N ALA A 556 -11.09 12.00 -20.85
CA ALA A 556 -10.31 11.05 -21.64
C ALA A 556 -9.81 9.86 -20.81
N LYS A 557 -9.40 10.07 -19.56
CA LYS A 557 -9.01 9.01 -18.60
C LYS A 557 -10.18 8.11 -18.23
N ARG A 558 -11.37 8.67 -17.98
CA ARG A 558 -12.60 7.88 -17.75
C ARG A 558 -12.97 7.04 -18.96
N ARG A 559 -12.85 7.62 -20.16
CA ARG A 559 -13.06 6.90 -21.41
C ARG A 559 -12.00 5.82 -21.62
N GLN A 560 -10.73 6.11 -21.30
CA GLN A 560 -9.63 5.15 -21.34
C GLN A 560 -9.87 3.98 -20.38
N ALA A 561 -10.33 4.23 -19.15
CA ALA A 561 -10.67 3.18 -18.19
C ALA A 561 -11.81 2.28 -18.70
N SER A 562 -12.86 2.86 -19.31
CA SER A 562 -13.93 2.09 -19.94
C SER A 562 -13.44 1.22 -21.11
N LEU A 563 -12.48 1.74 -21.88
CA LEU A 563 -11.86 1.02 -22.99
C LEU A 563 -10.89 -0.06 -22.50
N ILE A 564 -10.24 0.11 -21.36
CA ILE A 564 -9.38 -0.90 -20.71
C ILE A 564 -10.22 -2.07 -20.18
N LEU A 565 -11.37 -1.80 -19.55
CA LEU A 565 -12.31 -2.84 -19.12
C LEU A 565 -12.92 -3.60 -20.31
N GLN A 566 -13.24 -2.87 -21.38
CA GLN A 566 -13.70 -3.48 -22.62
C GLN A 566 -12.58 -4.31 -23.29
N ARG A 567 -11.32 -3.86 -23.19
CA ARG A 567 -10.13 -4.60 -23.66
C ARG A 567 -9.88 -5.88 -22.86
N ALA A 568 -10.01 -5.86 -21.53
CA ALA A 568 -9.84 -7.04 -20.68
C ALA A 568 -10.84 -8.16 -21.03
N ASN A 569 -12.08 -7.81 -21.38
CA ASN A 569 -13.09 -8.77 -21.87
C ASN A 569 -12.85 -9.27 -23.30
N LEU A 570 -12.02 -8.56 -24.08
CA LEU A 570 -11.59 -8.96 -25.42
C LEU A 570 -10.23 -9.69 -25.41
N GLN A 571 -9.63 -9.87 -24.23
CA GLN A 571 -8.27 -10.35 -24.09
C GLN A 571 -8.20 -11.87 -24.27
N GLU A 572 -7.56 -12.32 -25.34
CA GLU A 572 -7.42 -13.73 -25.67
C GLU A 572 -6.49 -14.44 -24.66
N MET A 573 -7.02 -15.44 -23.96
CA MET A 573 -6.20 -16.36 -23.16
C MET A 573 -5.33 -17.22 -24.06
N PRO A 574 -4.15 -17.68 -23.61
CA PRO A 574 -3.31 -18.54 -24.43
C PRO A 574 -4.09 -19.78 -24.85
N SER A 575 -4.09 -20.07 -26.15
CA SER A 575 -4.79 -21.23 -26.71
C SER A 575 -4.30 -22.57 -26.16
N THR A 576 -3.14 -22.59 -25.49
CA THR A 576 -2.56 -23.76 -24.86
C THR A 576 -3.14 -24.06 -23.48
N TRP A 577 -3.90 -23.15 -22.85
CA TRP A 577 -4.43 -23.38 -21.51
C TRP A 577 -5.59 -24.36 -21.48
N SER A 578 -5.61 -25.23 -20.47
CA SER A 578 -6.71 -26.16 -20.20
C SER A 578 -7.80 -25.49 -19.37
N SER A 579 -9.02 -26.03 -19.45
CA SER A 579 -10.15 -25.61 -18.61
C SER A 579 -10.15 -26.25 -17.21
N SER A 580 -9.05 -26.90 -16.77
CA SER A 580 -9.00 -27.68 -15.52
C SER A 580 -8.95 -26.82 -14.25
N GLY A 581 -8.66 -25.51 -14.37
CA GLY A 581 -8.54 -24.59 -13.24
C GLY A 581 -7.29 -24.80 -12.37
N GLU A 582 -6.43 -25.75 -12.74
CA GLU A 582 -5.16 -26.02 -12.05
C GLU A 582 -4.09 -24.99 -12.41
N THR A 583 -3.39 -24.45 -11.41
CA THR A 583 -2.29 -23.50 -11.63
C THR A 583 -1.08 -24.13 -12.30
N LEU A 584 -0.78 -25.40 -12.00
CA LEU A 584 0.28 -26.18 -12.66
C LEU A 584 -0.31 -27.34 -13.43
N VAL A 585 -0.14 -27.34 -14.75
CA VAL A 585 -0.55 -28.44 -15.62
C VAL A 585 0.68 -29.17 -16.13
N GLU A 586 0.82 -30.46 -15.80
CA GLU A 586 1.96 -31.27 -16.27
C GLU A 586 1.90 -31.42 -17.79
N VAL A 587 3.00 -31.05 -18.46
CA VAL A 587 3.17 -31.19 -19.91
C VAL A 587 3.90 -32.49 -20.17
N THR A 588 3.22 -33.43 -20.82
CA THR A 588 3.75 -34.77 -21.08
C THR A 588 4.56 -34.84 -22.38
N PRO A 589 5.44 -35.85 -22.57
CA PRO A 589 6.30 -35.95 -23.75
C PRO A 589 5.60 -36.16 -25.11
N ASP A 590 4.30 -36.38 -25.12
CA ASP A 590 3.44 -36.40 -26.30
C ASP A 590 2.92 -35.01 -26.72
N ASP A 591 3.09 -33.99 -25.87
CA ASP A 591 2.86 -32.58 -26.21
C ASP A 591 4.13 -31.93 -26.78
N ASP A 592 3.96 -31.11 -27.82
CA ASP A 592 5.07 -30.40 -28.47
C ASP A 592 5.71 -29.33 -27.57
N GLN A 593 4.96 -28.78 -26.60
CA GLN A 593 5.47 -27.85 -25.59
C GLN A 593 6.62 -28.47 -24.78
N TYR A 594 6.53 -29.76 -24.44
CA TYR A 594 7.58 -30.47 -23.71
C TYR A 594 8.91 -30.40 -24.46
N TRP A 595 8.89 -30.67 -25.77
CA TRP A 595 10.10 -30.72 -26.58
C TRP A 595 10.67 -29.32 -26.89
N SER A 596 9.82 -28.30 -26.97
CA SER A 596 10.27 -26.90 -27.06
C SER A 596 11.11 -26.52 -25.83
N VAL A 597 10.57 -26.76 -24.63
CA VAL A 597 11.26 -26.50 -23.36
C VAL A 597 12.52 -27.37 -23.20
N HIS A 598 12.43 -28.65 -23.58
CA HIS A 598 13.57 -29.58 -23.57
C HIS A 598 14.74 -29.05 -24.41
N ASN A 599 14.45 -28.67 -25.66
CA ASN A 599 15.48 -28.25 -26.60
C ASN A 599 16.12 -26.94 -26.14
N LYS A 600 15.31 -25.99 -25.65
CA LYS A 600 15.80 -24.73 -25.07
C LYS A 600 16.75 -24.98 -23.88
N LEU A 601 16.43 -25.94 -23.01
CA LEU A 601 17.31 -26.33 -21.90
C LEU A 601 18.65 -26.89 -22.41
N LYS A 602 18.60 -27.75 -23.43
CA LYS A 602 19.75 -28.45 -24.01
C LYS A 602 20.71 -27.54 -24.80
N GLU A 603 20.28 -26.34 -25.22
CA GLU A 603 21.14 -25.36 -25.89
C GLU A 603 22.42 -25.04 -25.10
N THR A 604 22.32 -24.95 -23.76
CA THR A 604 23.47 -24.61 -22.91
C THR A 604 23.77 -25.62 -21.80
N MET A 605 22.89 -26.62 -21.62
CA MET A 605 23.04 -27.67 -20.61
C MET A 605 22.90 -29.07 -21.20
N SER A 606 23.86 -29.48 -22.06
CA SER A 606 23.82 -30.79 -22.72
C SER A 606 23.79 -31.98 -21.76
N ASN A 607 24.38 -31.84 -20.56
CA ASN A 607 24.41 -32.86 -19.50
C ASN A 607 23.21 -32.82 -18.53
N ALA A 608 22.23 -31.93 -18.74
CA ALA A 608 21.01 -31.85 -17.96
C ALA A 608 19.91 -32.71 -18.58
N TRP A 609 19.14 -33.41 -17.75
CA TRP A 609 18.05 -34.29 -18.17
C TRP A 609 16.77 -33.85 -17.50
N MET A 610 15.72 -33.69 -18.32
CA MET A 610 14.44 -33.18 -17.85
C MET A 610 13.64 -34.29 -17.17
N SER A 611 13.16 -34.02 -15.97
CA SER A 611 12.35 -34.93 -15.15
C SER A 611 10.86 -34.63 -15.37
N LYS A 612 10.46 -33.36 -15.18
CA LYS A 612 9.08 -32.89 -15.37
C LYS A 612 9.03 -31.47 -15.92
N VAL A 613 7.92 -31.14 -16.57
CA VAL A 613 7.60 -29.80 -17.07
C VAL A 613 6.17 -29.49 -16.67
N TRP A 614 5.95 -28.34 -16.05
CA TRP A 614 4.61 -27.81 -15.79
C TRP A 614 4.43 -26.51 -16.53
N ARG A 615 3.32 -26.39 -17.25
CA ARG A 615 2.82 -25.12 -17.74
C ARG A 615 2.12 -24.42 -16.58
N VAL A 616 2.45 -23.15 -16.37
CA VAL A 616 1.75 -22.33 -15.38
C VAL A 616 0.52 -21.70 -16.03
N GLN A 617 -0.64 -21.82 -15.38
CA GLN A 617 -1.90 -21.22 -15.78
C GLN A 617 -2.41 -20.35 -14.65
N ASN A 618 -2.04 -19.07 -14.67
CA ASN A 618 -2.46 -18.11 -13.66
C ASN A 618 -3.06 -16.87 -14.35
N THR A 619 -4.38 -16.76 -14.32
CA THR A 619 -5.14 -15.72 -15.02
C THR A 619 -4.76 -14.32 -14.56
N SER A 620 -4.53 -14.13 -13.26
CA SER A 620 -4.18 -12.84 -12.67
C SER A 620 -2.81 -12.36 -13.18
N LEU A 621 -1.79 -13.24 -13.11
CA LEU A 621 -0.45 -12.93 -13.64
C LEU A 621 -0.46 -12.75 -15.15
N TRP A 622 -1.26 -13.53 -15.89
CA TRP A 622 -1.37 -13.40 -17.33
C TRP A 622 -2.02 -12.07 -17.74
N THR A 623 -3.03 -11.63 -16.99
CA THR A 623 -3.71 -10.36 -17.22
C THR A 623 -2.74 -9.20 -17.02
N TYR A 624 -2.00 -9.21 -15.91
CA TYR A 624 -1.00 -8.19 -15.62
C TYR A 624 0.13 -8.16 -16.67
N TYR A 625 0.67 -9.32 -17.01
CA TYR A 625 1.69 -9.47 -18.05
C TYR A 625 1.22 -8.92 -19.42
N SER A 626 0.02 -9.32 -19.84
CA SER A 626 -0.54 -8.95 -21.13
C SER A 626 -0.84 -7.45 -21.21
N PHE A 627 -1.25 -6.82 -20.11
CA PHE A 627 -1.38 -5.36 -20.04
C PHE A 627 -0.04 -4.65 -20.33
N HIS A 628 1.07 -5.12 -19.76
CA HIS A 628 2.39 -4.57 -20.07
C HIS A 628 2.85 -4.86 -21.50
N LYS A 629 2.49 -6.03 -22.05
CA LYS A 629 2.77 -6.41 -23.44
C LYS A 629 2.08 -5.44 -24.41
N ASP A 630 0.82 -5.17 -24.14
CA ASP A 630 -0.03 -4.26 -24.87
C ASP A 630 0.47 -2.81 -24.84
N ARG A 631 1.05 -2.38 -23.71
CA ARG A 631 1.65 -1.05 -23.57
C ARG A 631 2.94 -0.90 -24.38
N LEU A 632 3.68 -1.98 -24.60
CA LEU A 632 4.94 -1.98 -25.37
C LEU A 632 4.74 -2.13 -26.87
N THR A 633 3.69 -2.83 -27.31
CA THR A 633 3.41 -3.10 -28.73
C THR A 633 2.94 -1.87 -29.52
N MET A 634 2.69 -0.73 -28.85
CA MET A 634 2.52 0.57 -29.51
C MET A 634 3.83 1.12 -30.11
N ILE A 635 4.99 0.51 -29.82
CA ILE A 635 6.32 1.00 -30.25
C ILE A 635 6.98 0.07 -31.30
N ASP A 636 6.72 -1.25 -31.29
CA ASP A 636 7.10 -2.16 -32.38
C ASP A 636 6.33 -3.49 -32.27
N ILE A 637 5.92 -4.04 -33.41
CA ILE A 637 5.02 -5.20 -33.52
C ILE A 637 5.90 -6.46 -33.67
N ASP A 638 5.68 -7.44 -32.78
CA ASP A 638 6.26 -8.81 -32.75
C ASP A 638 7.65 -9.10 -32.12
N HIS A 639 8.55 -8.15 -31.85
CA HIS A 639 9.95 -8.51 -31.51
C HIS A 639 10.37 -8.39 -30.03
N ASN A 640 9.44 -8.07 -29.14
CA ASN A 640 9.74 -7.64 -27.77
C ASN A 640 9.46 -8.68 -26.68
N GLU A 641 9.04 -9.89 -27.02
CA GLU A 641 8.88 -10.99 -26.06
C GLU A 641 10.04 -12.00 -26.20
N ARG A 642 10.64 -12.40 -25.08
CA ARG A 642 11.75 -13.36 -25.04
C ARG A 642 11.46 -14.49 -24.07
N HIS A 643 11.79 -15.72 -24.46
CA HIS A 643 11.85 -16.85 -23.53
C HIS A 643 13.21 -16.87 -22.82
N VAL A 644 13.19 -16.65 -21.51
CA VAL A 644 14.39 -16.46 -20.68
C VAL A 644 14.32 -17.32 -19.41
N TRP A 645 15.48 -17.64 -18.86
CA TRP A 645 15.62 -18.49 -17.68
C TRP A 645 15.71 -17.68 -16.39
N HIS A 646 15.11 -18.21 -15.33
CA HIS A 646 15.16 -17.63 -13.99
C HIS A 646 15.14 -18.72 -12.91
N GLY A 647 16.22 -18.83 -12.13
CA GLY A 647 16.27 -19.63 -10.90
C GLY A 647 15.81 -18.83 -9.67
N THR A 648 15.36 -19.49 -8.61
CA THR A 648 14.84 -18.82 -7.40
C THR A 648 15.70 -19.05 -6.14
N SER A 649 16.89 -19.65 -6.28
CA SER A 649 17.81 -19.96 -5.18
C SER A 649 17.15 -20.76 -4.05
N SER A 650 16.92 -20.13 -2.90
CA SER A 650 16.26 -20.72 -1.73
C SER A 650 14.75 -20.43 -1.69
N LEU A 651 14.26 -19.50 -2.50
CA LEU A 651 12.84 -19.15 -2.57
C LEU A 651 12.09 -20.26 -3.31
N ASP A 652 11.04 -20.78 -2.68
CA ASP A 652 10.20 -21.80 -3.31
C ASP A 652 9.49 -21.20 -4.54
N PRO A 653 9.61 -21.82 -5.74
CA PRO A 653 8.89 -21.40 -6.94
C PRO A 653 7.38 -21.18 -6.75
N SER A 654 6.71 -21.86 -5.80
CA SER A 654 5.28 -21.65 -5.53
C SER A 654 4.92 -20.23 -5.15
N ILE A 655 5.85 -19.49 -4.54
CA ILE A 655 5.65 -18.08 -4.18
C ILE A 655 5.48 -17.21 -5.43
N ILE A 656 6.01 -17.63 -6.58
CA ILE A 656 5.93 -16.87 -7.84
C ILE A 656 4.73 -17.31 -8.68
N TYR A 657 4.53 -18.63 -8.86
CA TYR A 657 3.48 -19.10 -9.79
C TYR A 657 2.06 -19.09 -9.19
N ASN A 658 1.92 -19.15 -7.86
CA ASN A 658 0.61 -19.04 -7.18
C ASN A 658 0.24 -17.59 -6.82
N ASP A 659 1.16 -16.65 -7.01
CA ASP A 659 0.90 -15.24 -6.71
C ASP A 659 -0.26 -14.71 -7.55
N GLN A 660 -1.07 -13.82 -6.97
CA GLN A 660 -2.29 -13.30 -7.60
C GLN A 660 -2.14 -11.86 -8.07
N GLN A 661 -0.98 -11.22 -7.89
CA GLN A 661 -0.81 -9.79 -8.16
C GLN A 661 0.37 -9.51 -9.09
N ASP A 662 1.58 -9.84 -8.69
CA ASP A 662 2.81 -9.34 -9.28
C ASP A 662 3.72 -10.44 -9.86
N GLY A 663 3.68 -11.65 -9.31
CA GLY A 663 4.50 -12.79 -9.74
C GLY A 663 6.00 -12.57 -9.47
N PHE A 664 6.76 -12.20 -10.51
CA PHE A 664 8.17 -11.83 -10.33
C PHE A 664 8.25 -10.41 -9.74
N MET A 665 8.64 -10.30 -8.46
CA MET A 665 8.62 -9.03 -7.73
C MET A 665 10.01 -8.47 -7.46
N MET A 666 10.18 -7.15 -7.62
CA MET A 666 11.43 -6.46 -7.27
C MET A 666 11.80 -6.57 -5.78
N GLN A 667 10.81 -6.73 -4.89
CA GLN A 667 11.05 -6.83 -3.45
C GLN A 667 11.88 -8.06 -3.06
N PHE A 668 11.79 -9.14 -3.83
CA PHE A 668 12.59 -10.35 -3.65
C PHE A 668 13.93 -10.30 -4.40
N SER A 669 14.22 -9.20 -5.10
CA SER A 669 15.50 -9.00 -5.76
C SER A 669 16.56 -8.51 -4.80
N ASN A 670 17.69 -9.21 -4.81
CA ASN A 670 18.94 -8.74 -4.21
C ASN A 670 19.63 -7.71 -5.13
N MET A 671 20.61 -6.96 -4.60
CA MET A 671 21.47 -6.10 -5.43
C MET A 671 22.33 -6.96 -6.36
N GLY A 672 22.12 -6.81 -7.67
CA GLY A 672 22.92 -7.43 -8.71
C GLY A 672 23.94 -6.48 -9.32
N PHE A 673 24.62 -6.94 -10.36
CA PHE A 673 25.67 -6.16 -11.05
C PHE A 673 25.16 -4.90 -11.76
N TRP A 674 23.86 -4.83 -12.05
CA TRP A 674 23.17 -3.67 -12.60
C TRP A 674 22.13 -3.13 -11.60
N GLY A 675 22.47 -3.16 -10.30
CA GLY A 675 21.65 -2.60 -9.24
C GLY A 675 20.44 -3.46 -8.88
N ARG A 676 19.35 -2.83 -8.41
CA ARG A 676 18.17 -3.53 -7.88
C ARG A 676 17.06 -3.61 -8.94
N GLY A 677 16.96 -4.74 -9.63
CA GLY A 677 15.92 -5.03 -10.63
C GLY A 677 15.76 -6.54 -10.81
N ILE A 678 14.80 -7.00 -11.61
CA ILE A 678 14.53 -8.43 -11.79
C ILE A 678 15.40 -8.97 -12.93
N TYR A 679 16.22 -9.99 -12.63
CA TYR A 679 17.26 -10.49 -13.53
C TYR A 679 16.84 -11.77 -14.25
N PHE A 680 16.88 -11.74 -15.57
CA PHE A 680 16.62 -12.90 -16.41
C PHE A 680 17.83 -13.22 -17.29
N ALA A 681 18.10 -14.50 -17.53
CA ALA A 681 19.24 -14.95 -18.31
C ALA A 681 18.83 -15.63 -19.61
N ASN A 682 19.59 -15.40 -20.68
CA ASN A 682 19.41 -16.15 -21.93
C ASN A 682 19.76 -17.63 -21.78
N ASN A 683 20.80 -17.93 -21.00
CA ASN A 683 21.35 -19.28 -20.87
C ASN A 683 20.85 -19.96 -19.60
N SER A 684 20.27 -21.15 -19.74
CA SER A 684 19.87 -22.00 -18.62
C SER A 684 21.05 -22.36 -17.72
N SER A 685 22.25 -22.52 -18.28
CA SER A 685 23.48 -22.80 -17.53
C SER A 685 23.86 -21.69 -16.54
N TYR A 686 23.50 -20.44 -16.83
CA TYR A 686 23.70 -19.32 -15.91
C TYR A 686 22.69 -19.39 -14.75
N SER A 687 21.40 -19.58 -15.07
CA SER A 687 20.33 -19.74 -14.09
C SER A 687 20.47 -20.98 -13.20
N ASP A 688 21.12 -22.04 -13.67
CA ASP A 688 21.40 -23.25 -12.87
C ASP A 688 22.23 -22.98 -11.61
N SER A 689 23.06 -21.93 -11.62
CA SER A 689 23.87 -21.56 -10.44
C SER A 689 23.00 -21.11 -9.27
N TYR A 690 21.82 -20.57 -9.55
CA TYR A 690 20.81 -20.13 -8.60
C TYR A 690 19.45 -20.84 -8.82
N SER A 691 19.46 -22.07 -9.34
CA SER A 691 18.26 -22.91 -9.43
C SER A 691 17.76 -23.32 -8.04
N TYR A 692 16.45 -23.44 -7.88
CA TYR A 692 15.87 -24.01 -6.67
C TYR A 692 16.25 -25.49 -6.52
N LYS A 693 16.51 -25.92 -5.29
CA LYS A 693 16.83 -27.31 -4.97
C LYS A 693 15.71 -27.88 -4.11
N PRO A 694 14.73 -28.59 -4.69
CA PRO A 694 13.61 -29.13 -3.92
C PRO A 694 14.10 -30.14 -2.90
N SER A 695 13.73 -29.94 -1.63
CA SER A 695 14.05 -30.90 -0.55
C SER A 695 13.22 -32.18 -0.71
N GLU A 696 13.71 -33.32 -0.20
CA GLU A 696 12.98 -34.61 -0.26
C GLU A 696 11.59 -34.57 0.43
N ASN A 697 11.28 -33.49 1.17
CA ASN A 697 10.07 -33.28 1.99
C ASN A 697 9.34 -31.95 1.66
N THR A 698 9.40 -31.45 0.44
CA THR A 698 8.52 -30.33 0.03
C THR A 698 7.13 -30.88 -0.38
N GLN A 699 6.11 -30.59 0.44
CA GLN A 699 4.69 -30.77 0.09
C GLN A 699 4.12 -29.41 -0.30
N SER A 700 4.07 -29.14 -1.60
CA SER A 700 3.23 -28.13 -2.23
C SER A 700 3.09 -28.50 -3.71
N ASP A 701 1.90 -28.96 -4.11
CA ASP A 701 1.34 -29.16 -5.47
C ASP A 701 2.20 -29.84 -6.56
N ARG A 702 3.40 -30.29 -6.20
CA ARG A 702 4.41 -30.89 -7.08
C ARG A 702 4.76 -32.27 -6.53
N PRO A 703 4.99 -33.27 -7.40
CA PRO A 703 5.44 -34.59 -7.00
C PRO A 703 6.75 -34.55 -6.20
N ARG A 704 6.99 -35.56 -5.38
CA ARG A 704 8.23 -35.69 -4.58
C ARG A 704 9.47 -35.60 -5.48
N SER A 705 10.46 -34.80 -5.07
CA SER A 705 11.72 -34.69 -5.80
C SER A 705 12.64 -35.88 -5.50
N ASN A 706 13.42 -36.27 -6.51
CA ASN A 706 14.54 -37.17 -6.33
C ASN A 706 15.79 -36.38 -5.93
N LYS A 707 16.69 -37.02 -5.18
CA LYS A 707 17.99 -36.45 -4.84
C LYS A 707 18.73 -35.94 -6.08
N GLY A 708 19.20 -34.68 -6.00
CA GLY A 708 19.95 -34.01 -7.05
C GLY A 708 19.10 -33.32 -8.12
N GLU A 709 17.77 -33.36 -8.00
CA GLU A 709 16.88 -32.56 -8.86
C GLU A 709 16.94 -31.07 -8.49
N ARG A 710 16.62 -30.24 -9.49
CA ARG A 710 16.64 -28.79 -9.47
C ARG A 710 15.43 -28.25 -10.22
N GLU A 711 15.00 -27.05 -9.85
CA GLU A 711 13.89 -26.35 -10.49
C GLU A 711 14.28 -24.92 -10.89
N MET A 712 13.76 -24.49 -12.04
CA MET A 712 13.84 -23.10 -12.49
C MET A 712 12.71 -22.80 -13.46
N PHE A 713 12.42 -21.52 -13.66
CA PHE A 713 11.42 -21.07 -14.62
C PHE A 713 12.03 -20.87 -16.00
N LEU A 714 11.25 -21.23 -17.02
CA LEU A 714 11.31 -20.60 -18.33
C LEU A 714 10.20 -19.55 -18.36
N ALA A 715 10.58 -18.27 -18.34
CA ALA A 715 9.65 -17.15 -18.30
C ALA A 715 9.52 -16.50 -19.68
N LYS A 716 8.37 -15.90 -19.94
CA LYS A 716 8.18 -14.92 -21.01
C LYS A 716 8.52 -13.55 -20.46
N LEU A 717 9.52 -12.89 -21.03
CA LEU A 717 9.97 -11.56 -20.64
C LEU A 717 9.63 -10.55 -21.73
N LEU A 718 9.04 -9.44 -21.32
CA LEU A 718 8.88 -8.28 -22.18
C LEU A 718 10.12 -7.41 -22.11
N VAL A 719 10.77 -7.23 -23.25
CA VAL A 719 11.93 -6.35 -23.45
C VAL A 719 11.48 -5.18 -24.32
N GLY A 720 11.63 -3.96 -23.83
CA GLY A 720 11.35 -2.77 -24.64
C GLY A 720 12.63 -2.22 -25.27
N ASN A 721 12.74 -0.90 -25.37
CA ASN A 721 13.99 -0.25 -25.77
C ASN A 721 15.10 -0.66 -24.78
N GLU A 722 16.09 -1.38 -25.29
CA GLU A 722 17.19 -1.91 -24.49
C GLU A 722 18.40 -0.99 -24.52
N ILE A 723 19.07 -0.84 -23.37
CA ILE A 723 20.42 -0.27 -23.29
C ILE A 723 21.38 -1.34 -22.81
N PHE A 724 22.41 -1.60 -23.62
CA PHE A 724 23.51 -2.44 -23.22
C PHE A 724 24.49 -1.65 -22.35
N MET A 725 24.73 -2.13 -21.12
CA MET A 725 25.66 -1.50 -20.18
C MET A 725 26.82 -2.45 -19.87
N ASN A 726 27.95 -2.24 -20.54
CA ASN A 726 29.16 -3.03 -20.33
C ASN A 726 29.87 -2.64 -19.02
N ARG A 727 29.54 -3.33 -17.93
CA ARG A 727 30.17 -3.06 -16.62
C ARG A 727 31.69 -3.26 -16.60
N ASP A 728 32.23 -4.11 -17.47
CA ASP A 728 33.65 -4.43 -17.53
C ASP A 728 34.46 -3.37 -18.31
N GLU A 729 33.78 -2.35 -18.85
CA GLU A 729 34.41 -1.22 -19.54
C GLU A 729 35.36 -0.42 -18.61
N SER A 730 34.94 -0.18 -17.36
CA SER A 730 35.74 0.56 -16.38
C SER A 730 35.18 0.41 -14.95
N ASN A 731 36.01 0.70 -13.94
CA ASN A 731 35.57 0.72 -12.54
C ASN A 731 34.42 1.71 -12.30
N SER A 732 34.44 2.87 -12.96
CA SER A 732 33.36 3.86 -12.88
C SER A 732 32.06 3.32 -13.48
N ARG A 733 32.13 2.62 -14.62
CA ARG A 733 30.95 2.00 -15.23
C ARG A 733 30.38 0.89 -14.35
N ALA A 734 31.23 0.07 -13.74
CA ALA A 734 30.78 -0.94 -12.80
C ALA A 734 30.03 -0.33 -11.59
N GLN A 735 30.50 0.81 -11.07
CA GLN A 735 29.84 1.54 -9.98
C GLN A 735 28.52 2.19 -10.41
N GLU A 736 28.45 2.71 -11.64
CA GLU A 736 27.23 3.25 -12.24
C GLU A 736 26.16 2.15 -12.37
N CYS A 737 26.52 1.01 -12.97
CA CYS A 737 25.63 -0.15 -13.10
C CYS A 737 25.11 -0.60 -11.73
N ALA A 738 25.98 -0.72 -10.72
CA ALA A 738 25.60 -1.22 -9.40
C ALA A 738 24.61 -0.30 -8.63
N ARG A 739 24.48 0.97 -9.02
CA ARG A 739 23.56 1.94 -8.39
C ARG A 739 22.20 2.05 -9.07
N LEU A 740 21.97 1.34 -10.18
CA LEU A 740 20.72 1.46 -10.92
C LEU A 740 19.52 0.96 -10.10
N THR A 741 18.50 1.79 -10.02
CA THR A 741 17.16 1.44 -9.53
C THR A 741 16.09 1.59 -10.61
N VAL A 742 16.46 2.19 -11.75
CA VAL A 742 15.67 2.33 -12.98
C VAL A 742 16.62 2.33 -14.19
N PRO A 743 16.15 2.06 -15.41
CA PRO A 743 16.99 2.19 -16.60
C PRO A 743 17.46 3.65 -16.83
N PRO A 744 18.67 3.84 -17.41
CA PRO A 744 19.15 5.14 -17.83
C PRO A 744 18.25 5.86 -18.85
N THR A 745 18.48 7.16 -19.01
CA THR A 745 17.82 8.00 -20.03
C THR A 745 18.64 8.00 -21.33
N ASP A 746 17.97 7.87 -22.48
CA ASP A 746 18.58 8.12 -23.79
C ASP A 746 18.81 9.63 -23.98
N ALA A 747 20.06 10.03 -24.16
CA ALA A 747 20.47 11.42 -24.30
C ALA A 747 19.90 12.10 -25.56
N ASN A 748 19.51 11.35 -26.59
CA ASN A 748 18.99 11.91 -27.85
C ASN A 748 17.48 12.13 -27.82
N SER A 749 16.73 11.18 -27.25
CA SER A 749 15.27 11.26 -27.17
C SER A 749 14.75 11.86 -25.86
N GLY A 750 15.57 11.89 -24.80
CA GLY A 750 15.16 12.29 -23.45
C GLY A 750 14.27 11.26 -22.75
N LEU A 751 13.97 10.12 -23.39
CA LEU A 751 13.15 9.05 -22.85
C LEU A 751 14.01 8.01 -22.13
N LYS A 752 13.47 7.38 -21.09
CA LYS A 752 14.15 6.26 -20.41
C LYS A 752 14.12 5.01 -21.27
N TYR A 753 15.19 4.24 -21.25
CA TYR A 753 15.17 2.87 -21.73
C TYR A 753 14.15 2.04 -20.92
N ASN A 754 13.66 0.95 -21.49
CA ASN A 754 12.71 0.08 -20.81
C ASN A 754 13.39 -1.14 -20.17
N THR A 755 14.58 -1.50 -20.66
CA THR A 755 15.29 -2.70 -20.21
C THR A 755 16.80 -2.43 -20.23
N VAL A 756 17.49 -2.79 -19.15
CA VAL A 756 18.96 -2.79 -19.14
C VAL A 756 19.41 -4.20 -19.54
N THR A 757 20.40 -4.30 -20.41
CA THR A 757 21.01 -5.58 -20.79
C THR A 757 22.52 -5.54 -20.60
N GLY A 758 23.10 -6.70 -20.35
CA GLY A 758 24.53 -6.86 -20.12
C GLY A 758 24.97 -8.30 -20.31
N GLU A 759 26.27 -8.55 -20.23
CA GLU A 759 26.86 -9.89 -20.30
C GLU A 759 27.55 -10.23 -18.98
N THR A 760 27.30 -11.43 -18.46
CA THR A 760 27.98 -11.95 -17.28
C THR A 760 27.91 -13.47 -17.24
N GLY A 761 28.98 -14.12 -16.75
CA GLY A 761 29.03 -15.58 -16.64
C GLY A 761 28.76 -16.33 -17.94
N GLY A 762 29.10 -15.72 -19.09
CA GLY A 762 28.86 -16.28 -20.42
C GLY A 762 27.39 -16.28 -20.87
N SER A 763 26.52 -15.50 -20.21
CA SER A 763 25.13 -15.29 -20.61
C SER A 763 24.85 -13.81 -20.81
N GLN A 764 24.05 -13.51 -21.83
CA GLN A 764 23.32 -12.25 -21.86
C GLN A 764 22.27 -12.28 -20.74
N VAL A 765 22.15 -11.16 -20.04
CA VAL A 765 21.13 -10.94 -19.01
C VAL A 765 20.30 -9.71 -19.36
N TRP A 766 19.03 -9.76 -18.98
CA TRP A 766 18.09 -8.65 -19.07
C TRP A 766 17.58 -8.31 -17.68
N ILE A 767 17.53 -7.02 -17.39
CA ILE A 767 17.10 -6.47 -16.12
C ILE A 767 15.92 -5.54 -16.37
N VAL A 768 14.81 -5.85 -15.72
CA VAL A 768 13.61 -5.02 -15.72
C VAL A 768 13.39 -4.47 -14.31
N TYR A 769 12.99 -3.20 -14.24
CA TYR A 769 12.82 -2.46 -12.97
C TYR A 769 11.34 -2.16 -12.69
N GLU A 770 10.46 -3.04 -13.16
CA GLU A 770 9.01 -2.93 -13.05
C GLU A 770 8.44 -4.34 -12.92
N ASN A 771 7.49 -4.55 -12.01
CA ASN A 771 6.75 -5.81 -11.87
C ASN A 771 5.86 -6.05 -13.10
N GLY A 772 5.33 -7.26 -13.28
CA GLY A 772 4.44 -7.57 -14.41
C GLY A 772 5.13 -7.65 -15.78
N ARG A 773 6.44 -7.38 -15.88
CA ARG A 773 7.24 -7.47 -17.11
C ARG A 773 7.55 -8.90 -17.55
N ALA A 774 7.28 -9.89 -16.71
CA ALA A 774 7.54 -11.29 -17.01
C ALA A 774 6.42 -12.21 -16.51
N TYR A 775 6.13 -13.26 -17.27
CA TYR A 775 5.18 -14.31 -16.91
C TYR A 775 5.92 -15.64 -16.71
N PRO A 776 5.69 -16.40 -15.62
CA PRO A 776 6.36 -17.68 -15.36
C PRO A 776 5.80 -18.80 -16.25
N ASP A 777 6.05 -18.76 -17.56
CA ASP A 777 5.42 -19.62 -18.58
C ASP A 777 5.49 -21.13 -18.27
N TYR A 778 6.68 -21.62 -17.87
CA TYR A 778 6.87 -23.01 -17.44
C TYR A 778 7.75 -23.11 -16.19
N LEU A 779 7.41 -24.03 -15.30
CA LEU A 779 8.30 -24.54 -14.26
C LEU A 779 8.89 -25.88 -14.73
N ILE A 780 10.22 -25.98 -14.76
CA ILE A 780 10.89 -27.23 -15.13
C ILE A 780 11.57 -27.87 -13.93
N ARG A 781 11.58 -29.20 -13.91
CA ARG A 781 12.41 -30.00 -13.01
C ARG A 781 13.41 -30.83 -13.79
N TYR A 782 14.67 -30.76 -13.42
CA TYR A 782 15.77 -31.43 -14.13
C TYR A 782 16.87 -31.91 -13.17
N TYR A 783 17.78 -32.74 -13.66
CA TYR A 783 18.99 -33.19 -12.94
C TYR A 783 20.17 -33.25 -13.90
N LYS A 784 21.41 -33.32 -13.37
CA LYS A 784 22.63 -33.34 -14.19
C LYS A 784 23.36 -34.68 -14.08
N GLY A 785 24.04 -35.09 -15.14
CA GLY A 785 24.91 -36.27 -15.17
C GLY A 785 24.44 -37.36 -16.13
N LYS A 786 24.51 -38.63 -15.71
CA LYS A 786 24.07 -39.76 -16.54
C LYS A 786 22.54 -39.83 -16.53
N ARG A 787 21.94 -40.01 -17.72
CA ARG A 787 20.49 -40.19 -17.87
C ARG A 787 20.00 -41.37 -17.03
N ASP A 788 18.95 -41.13 -16.25
CA ASP A 788 18.17 -42.16 -15.56
C ASP A 788 16.89 -42.42 -16.38
N PRO A 789 16.77 -43.57 -17.08
CA PRO A 789 15.60 -43.88 -17.88
C PRO A 789 14.29 -43.98 -17.09
N LYS A 790 14.34 -44.07 -15.75
CA LYS A 790 13.13 -44.06 -14.91
C LYS A 790 12.57 -42.65 -14.72
N ARG A 791 13.44 -41.63 -14.72
CA ARG A 791 13.08 -40.22 -14.57
C ARG A 791 12.86 -39.54 -15.92
N THR A 792 13.68 -39.92 -16.90
CA THR A 792 13.68 -39.34 -18.24
C THR A 792 13.53 -40.48 -19.26
N PRO A 793 12.30 -41.00 -19.46
CA PRO A 793 12.04 -42.22 -20.23
C PRO A 793 12.31 -42.08 -21.73
N PHE A 794 12.40 -40.86 -22.25
CA PHE A 794 12.66 -40.57 -23.66
C PHE A 794 13.86 -39.65 -23.80
N GLU A 795 14.71 -39.94 -24.78
CA GLU A 795 15.85 -39.10 -25.13
C GLU A 795 15.55 -38.17 -26.32
N THR A 796 14.70 -38.63 -27.24
CA THR A 796 14.29 -37.83 -28.40
C THR A 796 12.78 -37.84 -28.59
N ARG A 797 12.27 -36.82 -29.29
CA ARG A 797 10.85 -36.69 -29.65
C ARG A 797 10.36 -37.88 -30.45
N GLU A 798 11.18 -38.39 -31.37
CA GLU A 798 10.82 -39.55 -32.18
C GLU A 798 10.71 -40.83 -31.36
N GLU A 799 11.50 -40.97 -30.28
CA GLU A 799 11.40 -42.09 -29.34
C GLU A 799 10.07 -42.05 -28.58
N ALA A 800 9.71 -40.88 -28.03
CA ALA A 800 8.44 -40.66 -27.36
C ALA A 800 7.26 -40.97 -28.30
N MET A 801 7.21 -40.32 -29.47
CA MET A 801 6.13 -40.47 -30.44
C MET A 801 5.96 -41.90 -30.96
N ARG A 802 7.06 -42.64 -31.19
CA ARG A 802 6.98 -44.05 -31.63
C ARG A 802 6.39 -44.96 -30.55
N ARG A 803 6.68 -44.70 -29.28
CA ARG A 803 6.20 -45.54 -28.17
C ARG A 803 4.72 -45.31 -27.90
N THR A 804 4.26 -44.06 -27.96
CA THR A 804 2.83 -43.71 -27.83
C THR A 804 2.00 -44.32 -28.97
N LYS A 805 2.49 -44.24 -30.23
CA LYS A 805 1.84 -44.90 -31.38
C LYS A 805 1.82 -46.43 -31.31
N ARG A 806 2.85 -47.08 -30.75
CA ARG A 806 2.85 -48.55 -30.54
C ARG A 806 1.85 -49.01 -29.49
N TYR A 807 1.62 -48.22 -28.44
CA TYR A 807 0.61 -48.52 -27.41
C TYR A 807 -0.82 -48.36 -27.95
N SER A 808 -1.05 -47.41 -28.87
CA SER A 808 -2.36 -47.19 -29.51
C SER A 808 -2.77 -48.28 -30.52
N ASN A 809 -1.83 -49.03 -31.11
CA ASN A 809 -2.07 -49.85 -32.32
C ASN A 809 -1.88 -51.36 -32.16
N ASN A 810 -1.69 -51.89 -30.94
CA ASN A 810 -1.45 -53.32 -30.74
C ASN A 810 -2.75 -54.06 -30.29
N PRO A 811 -3.32 -54.99 -31.10
CA PRO A 811 -4.56 -55.69 -30.75
C PRO A 811 -4.41 -56.65 -29.56
N LYS A 812 -3.19 -57.18 -29.32
CA LYS A 812 -2.90 -58.08 -28.20
C LYS A 812 -2.63 -57.36 -26.88
N THR A 813 -2.51 -56.04 -26.88
CA THR A 813 -2.51 -55.25 -25.63
C THR A 813 -3.90 -54.82 -25.18
N LYS A 814 -4.97 -55.28 -25.86
CA LYS A 814 -6.27 -55.37 -25.19
C LYS A 814 -6.29 -56.45 -24.10
N ASP A 815 -5.49 -57.52 -24.25
CA ASP A 815 -5.59 -58.70 -23.37
C ASP A 815 -4.28 -59.19 -22.73
N VAL A 816 -3.15 -58.50 -22.93
CA VAL A 816 -1.88 -58.78 -22.21
C VAL A 816 -1.19 -57.47 -21.80
N LEU A 817 -1.90 -56.65 -21.03
CA LEU A 817 -1.29 -55.93 -19.90
C LEU A 817 -1.74 -56.70 -18.66
N PRO A 818 -0.94 -56.78 -17.59
CA PRO A 818 -1.41 -57.38 -16.35
C PRO A 818 -2.72 -56.68 -16.00
N GLU A 819 -3.75 -57.43 -15.64
CA GLU A 819 -4.83 -56.88 -14.84
C GLU A 819 -4.16 -56.22 -13.61
N PHE A 820 -3.86 -54.93 -13.70
CA PHE A 820 -4.25 -54.04 -12.64
C PHE A 820 -5.77 -54.14 -12.65
N LYS A 821 -6.27 -55.20 -12.00
CA LYS A 821 -7.56 -55.13 -11.34
C LYS A 821 -7.52 -53.78 -10.68
N SER A 822 -8.42 -52.91 -11.13
CA SER A 822 -8.82 -51.79 -10.34
C SER A 822 -9.07 -52.39 -8.97
N ILE A 823 -8.17 -52.12 -8.04
CA ILE A 823 -8.64 -51.78 -6.71
C ILE A 823 -9.38 -50.47 -6.97
N ILE A 824 -10.60 -50.60 -7.53
CA ILE A 824 -11.77 -50.11 -6.84
C ILE A 824 -11.51 -50.64 -5.43
N ALA A 825 -10.86 -49.79 -4.63
CA ALA A 825 -11.32 -49.66 -3.27
C ALA A 825 -12.82 -49.53 -3.50
N ALA A 826 -13.59 -50.56 -3.12
CA ALA A 826 -15.03 -50.40 -2.93
C ALA A 826 -15.14 -49.00 -2.33
N PRO A 827 -15.82 -48.06 -3.02
CA PRO A 827 -15.61 -46.62 -2.88
C PRO A 827 -15.33 -46.40 -1.42
N ALA A 828 -14.08 -46.04 -1.09
CA ALA A 828 -13.62 -46.06 0.30
C ALA A 828 -14.76 -45.46 1.10
N PRO A 829 -15.33 -46.17 2.10
CA PRO A 829 -16.49 -45.64 2.80
C PRO A 829 -16.13 -44.21 3.15
N LYS A 830 -16.93 -43.27 2.62
CA LYS A 830 -16.64 -41.84 2.74
C LYS A 830 -16.15 -41.58 4.16
N GLY A 831 -14.90 -41.14 4.30
CA GLY A 831 -14.26 -40.80 5.58
C GLY A 831 -13.76 -41.99 6.39
N VAL A 832 -12.45 -42.29 6.29
CA VAL A 832 -11.71 -42.82 7.43
C VAL A 832 -10.69 -41.77 7.81
N VAL A 833 -10.81 -41.28 9.03
CA VAL A 833 -10.07 -40.14 9.55
C VAL A 833 -8.93 -40.66 10.40
N THR A 834 -7.72 -40.16 10.21
CA THR A 834 -6.56 -40.55 11.01
C THR A 834 -5.91 -39.34 11.65
N TRP A 835 -5.76 -39.40 12.97
CA TRP A 835 -5.06 -38.45 13.82
C TRP A 835 -3.58 -38.80 13.94
N GLU A 836 -2.74 -37.80 13.78
CA GLU A 836 -1.28 -37.94 13.86
C GLU A 836 -0.69 -36.86 14.76
N TYR A 837 0.43 -37.15 15.42
CA TYR A 837 1.20 -36.17 16.16
C TYR A 837 2.63 -36.07 15.64
N TYR A 838 3.23 -34.90 15.81
CA TYR A 838 4.56 -34.60 15.29
C TYR A 838 5.63 -34.96 16.32
N ASP A 839 6.48 -35.94 15.99
CA ASP A 839 7.62 -36.37 16.81
C ASP A 839 8.73 -36.90 15.90
N ASN A 840 9.56 -35.98 15.39
CA ASN A 840 10.52 -36.24 14.31
C ASN A 840 9.86 -36.86 13.07
N GLY A 841 8.66 -36.37 12.74
CA GLY A 841 7.76 -36.88 11.72
C GLY A 841 6.35 -37.10 12.25
N TRP A 842 5.35 -37.04 11.37
CA TRP A 842 3.97 -37.32 11.73
C TRP A 842 3.79 -38.82 12.00
N LYS A 843 3.37 -39.15 13.22
CA LYS A 843 3.13 -40.53 13.67
C LYS A 843 1.66 -40.68 14.02
N PRO A 844 1.00 -41.77 13.60
CA PRO A 844 -0.39 -41.98 13.96
C PRO A 844 -0.51 -42.27 15.45
N TYR A 845 -1.57 -41.76 16.07
CA TYR A 845 -2.01 -42.24 17.38
C TYR A 845 -2.37 -43.73 17.32
N GLY A 846 -2.27 -44.42 18.45
CA GLY A 846 -2.77 -45.80 18.57
C GLY A 846 -4.29 -45.85 18.42
N ASN A 847 -4.84 -46.99 17.98
CA ASN A 847 -6.26 -47.12 17.61
C ASN A 847 -7.24 -46.57 18.66
N THR A 848 -7.02 -46.83 19.96
CA THR A 848 -7.88 -46.30 21.03
C THR A 848 -7.85 -44.77 21.13
N ALA A 849 -6.68 -44.15 20.92
CA ALA A 849 -6.52 -42.70 20.94
C ALA A 849 -7.04 -42.05 19.65
N GLN A 850 -6.97 -42.74 18.51
CA GLN A 850 -7.60 -42.32 17.25
C GLN A 850 -9.11 -42.14 17.43
N ASP A 851 -9.79 -43.16 17.97
CA ASP A 851 -11.23 -43.15 18.15
C ASP A 851 -11.67 -42.11 19.19
N ALA A 852 -10.90 -41.95 20.27
CA ALA A 852 -11.15 -40.94 21.29
C ALA A 852 -10.98 -39.51 20.76
N LEU A 853 -9.91 -39.24 19.99
CA LEU A 853 -9.68 -37.93 19.37
C LEU A 853 -10.72 -37.63 18.32
N GLU A 854 -11.09 -38.60 17.49
CA GLU A 854 -12.11 -38.39 16.47
C GLU A 854 -13.48 -38.16 17.10
N THR A 855 -13.85 -38.92 18.13
CA THR A 855 -15.12 -38.71 18.85
C THR A 855 -15.16 -37.32 19.50
N ALA A 856 -14.08 -36.94 20.18
CA ALA A 856 -14.00 -35.65 20.84
C ALA A 856 -13.94 -34.49 19.83
N TYR A 857 -13.27 -34.67 18.69
CA TYR A 857 -13.24 -33.70 17.61
C TYR A 857 -14.59 -33.57 16.92
N GLN A 858 -15.30 -34.65 16.64
CA GLN A 858 -16.66 -34.57 16.09
C GLN A 858 -17.63 -33.90 17.07
N SER A 859 -17.45 -34.11 18.38
CA SER A 859 -18.20 -33.39 19.41
C SER A 859 -17.78 -31.91 19.52
N PHE A 860 -16.49 -31.60 19.34
CA PHE A 860 -15.94 -30.25 19.36
C PHE A 860 -16.38 -29.44 18.14
N VAL A 861 -16.36 -30.03 16.94
CA VAL A 861 -16.83 -29.40 15.68
C VAL A 861 -18.35 -29.35 15.60
N GLY A 862 -19.06 -30.30 16.22
CA GLY A 862 -20.53 -30.37 16.21
C GLY A 862 -21.24 -29.51 17.27
N THR A 863 -20.52 -29.05 18.31
CA THR A 863 -20.99 -28.02 19.25
C THR A 863 -20.27 -26.72 18.93
N SER A 864 -20.84 -25.55 19.23
CA SER A 864 -20.32 -24.22 18.85
C SER A 864 -18.98 -23.82 19.52
N ASN A 865 -17.95 -24.68 19.52
CA ASN A 865 -16.65 -24.53 20.19
C ASN A 865 -16.69 -24.20 21.72
N THR A 866 -17.86 -24.29 22.37
CA THR A 866 -18.01 -24.07 23.83
C THR A 866 -17.77 -25.32 24.68
N GLY A 867 -17.52 -26.48 24.05
CA GLY A 867 -17.23 -27.74 24.73
C GLY A 867 -15.77 -27.86 25.18
N ASN A 868 -15.51 -28.83 26.07
CA ASN A 868 -14.16 -29.11 26.59
C ASN A 868 -13.21 -29.46 25.42
N HIS A 869 -12.42 -28.48 24.94
CA HIS A 869 -11.53 -28.59 23.77
C HIS A 869 -10.24 -29.36 24.06
N LYS A 870 -10.03 -29.72 25.33
CA LYS A 870 -8.91 -30.53 25.81
C LYS A 870 -9.35 -31.94 26.06
N VAL A 871 -8.67 -32.89 25.44
CA VAL A 871 -9.01 -34.31 25.46
C VAL A 871 -7.81 -35.09 25.97
N GLN A 872 -7.98 -35.82 27.07
CA GLN A 872 -6.92 -36.68 27.56
C GLN A 872 -6.98 -38.05 26.87
N VAL A 873 -5.86 -38.47 26.31
CA VAL A 873 -5.71 -39.73 25.57
C VAL A 873 -4.46 -40.49 26.02
N LEU A 874 -4.59 -41.82 26.12
CA LEU A 874 -3.52 -42.71 26.54
C LEU A 874 -2.67 -43.10 25.32
N GLY A 875 -1.35 -42.92 25.40
CA GLY A 875 -0.43 -43.27 24.31
C GLY A 875 0.40 -44.52 24.59
N GLY A 876 0.16 -45.61 23.83
CA GLY A 876 1.07 -46.74 23.75
C GLY A 876 0.45 -48.02 23.18
N LYS A 877 1.19 -48.73 22.30
CA LYS A 877 0.80 -50.05 21.77
C LYS A 877 1.10 -51.21 22.74
N ASN A 878 1.79 -50.97 23.85
CA ASN A 878 2.07 -51.93 24.91
C ASN A 878 2.22 -51.17 26.24
N TYR A 879 1.41 -51.56 27.23
CA TYR A 879 1.34 -51.10 28.62
C TYR A 879 2.62 -50.47 29.22
N ASN A 880 2.75 -49.14 29.07
CA ASN A 880 3.36 -48.22 30.01
C ASN A 880 2.70 -46.86 29.74
N GLU A 881 1.63 -46.62 30.51
CA GLU A 881 0.62 -45.59 30.35
C GLU A 881 1.23 -44.20 30.54
N TRP A 882 1.26 -43.43 29.46
CA TRP A 882 1.43 -41.98 29.55
C TRP A 882 0.15 -41.34 29.03
N THR A 883 -0.43 -40.48 29.85
CA THR A 883 -1.59 -39.66 29.46
C THR A 883 -1.10 -38.39 28.79
N TYR A 884 -1.66 -38.08 27.62
CA TYR A 884 -1.41 -36.86 26.87
C TYR A 884 -2.71 -36.07 26.78
N GLU A 885 -2.66 -34.75 26.96
CA GLU A 885 -3.79 -33.86 26.70
C GLU A 885 -3.64 -33.27 25.31
N VAL A 886 -4.63 -33.50 24.45
CA VAL A 886 -4.70 -32.91 23.11
C VAL A 886 -5.70 -31.77 23.14
N ASP A 887 -5.20 -30.58 22.82
CA ASP A 887 -6.01 -29.40 22.65
C ASP A 887 -6.45 -29.31 21.18
N LEU A 888 -7.74 -29.51 20.94
CA LEU A 888 -8.35 -29.55 19.61
C LEU A 888 -8.57 -28.15 19.00
N MET A 889 -8.42 -27.07 19.77
CA MET A 889 -8.39 -25.69 19.26
C MET A 889 -7.03 -25.37 18.64
N THR A 890 -5.97 -25.72 19.36
CA THR A 890 -4.59 -25.42 18.93
C THR A 890 -3.95 -26.54 18.14
N PHE A 891 -4.58 -27.72 18.09
CA PHE A 891 -4.02 -28.95 17.53
C PHE A 891 -2.64 -29.26 18.12
N VAL A 892 -2.51 -29.15 19.44
CA VAL A 892 -1.26 -29.46 20.15
C VAL A 892 -1.53 -30.49 21.24
N GLN A 893 -0.73 -31.56 21.26
CA GLN A 893 -0.68 -32.47 22.41
C GLN A 893 0.36 -32.02 23.42
N THR A 894 0.07 -32.19 24.70
CA THR A 894 0.99 -31.97 25.82
C THR A 894 1.06 -33.24 26.65
N ASN A 895 2.28 -33.75 26.91
CA ASN A 895 2.44 -34.84 27.87
C ASN A 895 2.26 -34.29 29.28
N ILE A 896 1.21 -34.73 29.99
CA ILE A 896 0.85 -34.19 31.31
C ILE A 896 1.51 -34.92 32.47
N GLU A 897 2.06 -36.12 32.23
CA GLU A 897 2.69 -36.96 33.26
C GLU A 897 4.23 -36.99 33.17
N HIS A 898 4.83 -36.41 32.13
CA HIS A 898 6.28 -36.27 31.97
C HIS A 898 6.76 -34.89 32.44
N SER A 899 7.82 -34.85 33.25
CA SER A 899 8.36 -33.62 33.87
C SER A 899 8.76 -32.51 32.89
N ALA A 900 8.94 -32.84 31.61
CA ALA A 900 9.30 -31.90 30.55
C ALA A 900 8.09 -31.24 29.86
N HIS A 901 6.85 -31.69 30.13
CA HIS A 901 5.62 -31.20 29.49
C HIS A 901 5.73 -30.97 27.97
N THR A 902 6.34 -31.93 27.28
CA THR A 902 6.67 -31.78 25.86
C THR A 902 5.40 -31.56 25.03
N LYS A 903 5.37 -30.45 24.31
CA LYS A 903 4.31 -30.08 23.37
C LYS A 903 4.64 -30.55 21.96
N ARG A 904 3.65 -31.07 21.24
CA ARG A 904 3.81 -31.58 19.88
C ARG A 904 2.57 -31.28 19.06
N ASP A 905 2.75 -30.87 17.82
CA ASP A 905 1.62 -30.58 16.92
C ASP A 905 0.86 -31.87 16.60
N VAL A 906 -0.43 -31.73 16.35
CA VAL A 906 -1.39 -32.78 16.05
C VAL A 906 -2.07 -32.41 14.74
N ARG A 907 -2.46 -33.39 13.93
CA ARG A 907 -3.27 -33.12 12.76
C ARG A 907 -4.28 -34.23 12.54
N ARG A 908 -5.42 -33.83 12.00
CA ARG A 908 -6.47 -34.71 11.53
C ARG A 908 -6.36 -34.85 10.02
N ASN A 909 -6.09 -36.05 9.54
CA ASN A 909 -5.97 -36.32 8.12
C ASN A 909 -7.27 -36.96 7.60
N THR A 910 -7.91 -36.29 6.64
CA THR A 910 -9.07 -36.80 5.91
C THR A 910 -8.71 -36.95 4.45
N SER A 911 -8.56 -38.19 4.00
CA SER A 911 -8.38 -38.48 2.59
C SER A 911 -9.67 -38.13 1.84
N LEU A 912 -9.67 -37.05 1.06
CA LEU A 912 -10.66 -36.74 0.03
C LEU A 912 -10.03 -36.91 -1.35
#